data_AF-A0A1J4UPP7-F1
#
_entry.id   AF-A0A1J4UPP7-F1
#
_cell.length_a   1.000
_cell.length_b   1.000
_cell.length_c   1.000
_cell.angle_alpha   90.00
_cell.angle_beta   90.00
_cell.angle_gamma   90.00
#
_symmetry.space_group_name_H-M   'P 1'
#
loop_
_entity.id
_entity.type
_entity.pdbx_description
1 polymer ?
#
loop_
_entity_poly.entity_id
_entity_poly.type
_entity_poly.pdbx_seq_one_letter_code
_entity_poly.pdbx_strand_id
1 'polypeptide(L)'
;MKGLLLDVDSGGVEGSIRLLVKTSEGTRFLEDPSFKPYFYLDAAKLPKHPLVKKTEEVTRSLNGEEKRFYKVYCEKPSDVPRASEELAAFGEVFEDKIPFHRRYLFDTGLKPCGGVEFTEKNGAIIENAKRCEAGFNVKSLALDIETHNKRGFSEAARDPAIIIGYAFGEKSGTLSYEKGGSEKEMLEEFSALVEKEDPDVLMTYNGDAFDLPYLKERARRVKAEYHLSRDGRPVTVKAFGLRPQARVSGRIHFDVFNATSFLNYIGAIKSPRLKLEIVYENVFGKKKKDVDKALIWELWEKGDKRVFDYCESDAKSCLELGERFLTLESELAKVSGLTLFDASRATAGQLVEALLTRESFKRKMILPNKPSYSQVQSRLANPIQGAFVKMPEPGVYDGVVVFDFRSLYPSIIVSHNVDLATLDDSAKNNESPVGHCFSLEKEGLIPSVLKEVLEKRYALKDAMKKARGTDKERLHARQWALKILANSFYGYMAYPRSRWYSREAGESVTAWARHYIKDTIRKAEEAGFNVLYGDSVTSERFLVLLDDKELVHVKNVEELFEENAKHLIECGEKQVIPLTGWRCLSVNPASKKTEWKKVTELIRHKTNKRVYRVNQKFGETRVTEDHSLMADTPNGLVEVKPVNAKKHRLAQAEVLKAKGGVEKIDVYEVLKDYSEKTVYKGFGKIKTIKCNSERVWFGWTNQKNPVKVKRFIGIETKEFESLCRLLGAYAAEGSSSTIETTRSRYGASIAGKRKWLEGLQKDYLALFTAKAGVIPSQKKTRHLTYRTQKGVKKTVVYKDDTHKLQMMNSLSAVFFKMFCGQKSAGKKLPDFIYNVPKKYQLIFLKKLLEGDGSRSVNERLGYSAEYKKKNFKYTTISAGLASGLSVLLRQLELNHSICYRPSKKAYTLSTSGKYNKRIQTKVAREEYSGWVYDLSVEDNHAFTDACGQIVLHNTDSVMMQCGDEEALAFQKKINDSLPEGMELELEDFYSRGIFVSKKQGGAGAKKKYALINREGKIKIRGFELVRRDWSRIARQTQRRILEILLKEGDVPKAVKEVKAVVSDLKNGKAALEDLVITTQLRKKVNDYAIKSPEVHAVKHAREHGVKVEENAVIGYVVTQEGKSISEKAVIAELAKDYDADYYVEKQVLPAVLKILGALGYDEKDIMMGGKQKGLGDW
;
A
#
# COMPACT_ATOMS: atom_id res chain seq x y z
N MET A 1 -17.53 -2.05 51.34
CA MET A 1 -17.36 -0.65 50.89
C MET A 1 -17.29 -0.58 49.36
N LYS A 2 -17.45 0.61 48.78
CA LYS A 2 -17.33 0.89 47.33
C LYS A 2 -16.31 2.00 47.08
N GLY A 3 -15.62 1.93 45.95
CA GLY A 3 -14.64 2.93 45.54
C GLY A 3 -14.25 2.83 44.06
N LEU A 4 -13.35 3.70 43.64
CA LEU A 4 -12.77 3.76 42.30
C LEU A 4 -11.35 3.17 42.34
N LEU A 5 -11.10 2.10 41.57
CA LEU A 5 -9.78 1.48 41.47
C LEU A 5 -8.86 2.35 40.61
N LEU A 6 -7.82 2.94 41.21
CA LEU A 6 -6.91 3.87 40.54
C LEU A 6 -5.72 3.15 39.89
N ASP A 7 -5.02 2.34 40.68
CA ASP A 7 -3.79 1.64 40.27
C ASP A 7 -3.62 0.33 41.05
N VAL A 8 -2.75 -0.56 40.58
CA VAL A 8 -2.39 -1.82 41.25
C VAL A 8 -0.87 -2.03 41.15
N ASP A 9 -0.25 -2.44 42.26
CA ASP A 9 1.12 -2.94 42.29
C ASP A 9 1.26 -4.17 43.21
N SER A 10 2.50 -4.55 43.54
CA SER A 10 2.84 -5.68 44.40
C SER A 10 3.82 -5.23 45.49
N GLY A 11 3.59 -4.03 46.03
CA GLY A 11 4.51 -3.29 46.89
C GLY A 11 3.92 -2.96 48.24
N GLY A 12 3.41 -3.95 48.96
CA GLY A 12 2.97 -3.80 50.35
C GLY A 12 3.65 -4.83 51.23
N VAL A 13 3.00 -6.00 51.34
CA VAL A 13 3.56 -7.21 51.93
C VAL A 13 4.21 -8.07 50.83
N GLU A 14 5.28 -8.80 51.16
CA GLU A 14 5.95 -9.64 50.17
C GLU A 14 5.04 -10.80 49.72
N GLY A 15 4.74 -10.87 48.43
CA GLY A 15 3.82 -11.87 47.87
C GLY A 15 2.35 -11.46 47.83
N SER A 16 1.97 -10.26 48.30
CA SER A 16 0.62 -9.71 48.15
C SER A 16 0.46 -8.83 46.89
N ILE A 17 -0.80 -8.52 46.57
CA ILE A 17 -1.18 -7.48 45.61
C ILE A 17 -1.69 -6.26 46.38
N ARG A 18 -1.24 -5.06 46.00
CA ARG A 18 -1.67 -3.80 46.59
C ARG A 18 -2.52 -3.00 45.61
N LEU A 19 -3.75 -2.70 46.00
CA LEU A 19 -4.71 -1.90 45.24
C LEU A 19 -4.72 -0.46 45.79
N LEU A 20 -4.72 0.54 44.91
CA LEU A 20 -4.97 1.93 45.27
C LEU A 20 -6.45 2.26 44.96
N VAL A 21 -7.25 2.53 45.99
CA VAL A 21 -8.71 2.71 45.85
C VAL A 21 -9.17 4.02 46.46
N LYS A 22 -9.88 4.82 45.66
CA LYS A 22 -10.53 6.06 46.10
C LYS A 22 -11.94 5.78 46.62
N THR A 23 -12.15 6.03 47.91
CA THR A 23 -13.42 5.86 48.64
C THR A 23 -14.07 7.22 48.93
N SER A 24 -15.27 7.23 49.50
CA SER A 24 -15.91 8.44 50.05
C SER A 24 -15.10 9.12 51.13
N GLU A 25 -14.29 8.36 51.87
CA GLU A 25 -13.42 8.83 52.97
C GLU A 25 -12.02 9.24 52.49
N GLY A 26 -11.77 9.26 51.17
CA GLY A 26 -10.45 9.53 50.58
C GLY A 26 -9.81 8.29 49.92
N THR A 27 -8.55 8.44 49.48
CA THR A 27 -7.84 7.41 48.71
C THR A 27 -6.89 6.61 49.60
N ARG A 28 -7.10 5.30 49.69
CA ARG A 28 -6.36 4.36 50.55
C ARG A 28 -5.68 3.24 49.75
N PHE A 29 -4.70 2.59 50.37
CA PHE A 29 -4.19 1.30 49.91
C PHE A 29 -5.02 0.16 50.51
N LEU A 30 -5.12 -0.95 49.79
CA LEU A 30 -5.71 -2.20 50.25
C LEU A 30 -4.79 -3.36 49.82
N GLU A 31 -4.51 -4.30 50.72
CA GLU A 31 -3.68 -5.48 50.45
C GLU A 31 -4.54 -6.73 50.22
N ASP A 32 -4.24 -7.49 49.16
CA ASP A 32 -4.76 -8.83 48.91
C ASP A 32 -3.62 -9.86 49.01
N PRO A 33 -3.47 -10.53 50.18
CA PRO A 33 -2.47 -11.59 50.38
C PRO A 33 -2.96 -12.97 49.91
N SER A 34 -4.21 -13.09 49.45
CA SER A 34 -4.81 -14.38 49.04
C SER A 34 -4.36 -14.80 47.65
N PHE A 35 -4.09 -13.84 46.78
CA PHE A 35 -3.67 -14.08 45.40
C PHE A 35 -2.22 -14.59 45.34
N LYS A 36 -2.00 -15.76 44.72
CA LYS A 36 -0.66 -16.37 44.61
C LYS A 36 -0.16 -16.38 43.16
N PRO A 37 1.15 -16.14 42.93
CA PRO A 37 1.73 -16.10 41.59
C PRO A 37 1.82 -17.51 40.99
N TYR A 38 1.56 -17.64 39.69
CA TYR A 38 1.61 -18.92 39.00
C TYR A 38 1.90 -18.79 37.49
N PHE A 39 2.30 -19.92 36.91
CA PHE A 39 2.45 -20.13 35.46
C PHE A 39 1.85 -21.49 35.05
N TYR A 40 1.92 -21.86 33.77
CA TYR A 40 1.46 -23.15 33.26
C TYR A 40 2.59 -23.94 32.61
N LEU A 41 2.53 -25.27 32.72
CA LEU A 41 3.48 -26.21 32.13
C LEU A 41 2.71 -27.33 31.39
N ASP A 42 2.97 -27.48 30.08
CA ASP A 42 2.56 -28.64 29.28
C ASP A 42 3.67 -29.70 29.34
N ALA A 43 3.48 -30.70 30.20
CA ALA A 43 4.45 -31.77 30.46
C ALA A 43 3.75 -33.09 30.79
N ALA A 44 4.33 -34.22 30.38
CA ALA A 44 3.77 -35.54 30.64
C ALA A 44 3.77 -35.95 32.12
N LYS A 45 4.69 -35.38 32.93
CA LYS A 45 4.77 -35.50 34.39
C LYS A 45 5.42 -34.25 34.98
N LEU A 46 4.95 -33.83 36.15
CA LEU A 46 5.56 -32.75 36.93
C LEU A 46 6.67 -33.29 37.84
N PRO A 47 7.90 -32.74 37.82
CA PRO A 47 8.95 -33.07 38.79
C PRO A 47 8.78 -32.26 40.09
N LYS A 48 9.37 -32.74 41.20
CA LYS A 48 9.45 -31.95 42.46
C LYS A 48 10.44 -30.80 42.29
N HIS A 49 10.06 -29.59 42.69
CA HIS A 49 10.86 -28.36 42.55
C HIS A 49 10.73 -27.49 43.82
N PRO A 50 11.84 -26.95 44.38
CA PRO A 50 11.81 -26.29 45.70
C PRO A 50 11.05 -24.96 45.74
N LEU A 51 10.87 -24.28 44.60
CA LEU A 51 10.12 -23.02 44.51
C LEU A 51 8.62 -23.20 44.22
N VAL A 52 8.16 -24.45 44.06
CA VAL A 52 6.76 -24.79 43.79
C VAL A 52 6.05 -25.11 45.10
N LYS A 53 4.95 -24.41 45.37
CA LYS A 53 4.15 -24.53 46.60
C LYS A 53 2.91 -25.40 46.43
N LYS A 54 2.26 -25.30 45.28
CA LYS A 54 1.07 -26.09 44.90
C LYS A 54 1.08 -26.29 43.40
N THR A 55 0.56 -27.42 42.95
CA THR A 55 0.14 -27.60 41.55
C THR A 55 -1.30 -28.08 41.44
N GLU A 56 -1.87 -27.90 40.26
CA GLU A 56 -3.26 -28.21 39.93
C GLU A 56 -3.30 -28.64 38.47
N GLU A 57 -3.70 -29.88 38.17
CA GLU A 57 -3.87 -30.32 36.78
C GLU A 57 -5.17 -29.73 36.22
N VAL A 58 -5.09 -29.07 35.07
CA VAL A 58 -6.23 -28.38 34.46
C VAL A 58 -6.31 -28.65 32.95
N THR A 59 -7.52 -28.83 32.44
CA THR A 59 -7.80 -28.79 31.00
C THR A 59 -8.12 -27.35 30.58
N ARG A 60 -7.48 -26.87 29.50
CA ARG A 60 -7.62 -25.49 28.98
C ARG A 60 -7.45 -25.48 27.46
N SER A 61 -8.14 -24.56 26.78
CA SER A 61 -7.93 -24.32 25.35
C SER A 61 -6.61 -23.59 25.08
N LEU A 62 -5.84 -24.06 24.11
CA LEU A 62 -4.72 -23.35 23.50
C LEU A 62 -4.90 -23.38 21.97
N ASN A 63 -5.08 -22.20 21.36
CA ASN A 63 -5.38 -22.04 19.93
C ASN A 63 -6.58 -22.90 19.42
N GLY A 64 -7.58 -23.14 20.27
CA GLY A 64 -8.77 -23.95 19.92
C GLY A 64 -8.64 -25.44 20.25
N GLU A 65 -7.46 -25.92 20.64
CA GLU A 65 -7.24 -27.30 21.10
C GLU A 65 -7.31 -27.38 22.63
N GLU A 66 -8.17 -28.24 23.18
CA GLU A 66 -8.19 -28.53 24.62
C GLU A 66 -7.00 -29.42 25.00
N LYS A 67 -6.15 -28.93 25.92
CA LYS A 67 -4.94 -29.62 26.41
C LYS A 67 -4.88 -29.62 27.93
N ARG A 68 -4.15 -30.59 28.50
CA ARG A 68 -3.93 -30.70 29.94
C ARG A 68 -2.63 -30.03 30.33
N PHE A 69 -2.67 -29.14 31.31
CA PHE A 69 -1.54 -28.38 31.81
C PHE A 69 -1.44 -28.53 33.33
N TYR A 70 -0.22 -28.51 33.86
CA TYR A 70 0.00 -28.24 35.27
C TYR A 70 0.00 -26.73 35.49
N LYS A 71 -0.96 -26.23 36.29
CA LYS A 71 -0.91 -24.88 36.86
C LYS A 71 0.04 -24.89 38.05
N VAL A 72 1.15 -24.17 37.95
CA VAL A 72 2.26 -24.22 38.91
C VAL A 72 2.30 -22.94 39.74
N TYR A 73 1.96 -23.04 41.03
CA TYR A 73 1.93 -21.92 41.97
C TYR A 73 3.26 -21.81 42.75
N CYS A 74 3.79 -20.60 42.83
CA CYS A 74 4.95 -20.23 43.64
C CYS A 74 4.52 -19.41 44.87
N GLU A 75 5.45 -19.14 45.78
CA GLU A 75 5.19 -18.25 46.92
C GLU A 75 5.26 -16.78 46.52
N LYS A 76 6.38 -16.38 45.88
CA LYS A 76 6.67 -14.99 45.55
C LYS A 76 6.75 -14.79 44.03
N PRO A 77 6.38 -13.60 43.50
CA PRO A 77 6.49 -13.31 42.07
C PRO A 77 7.93 -13.37 41.52
N SER A 78 8.94 -13.23 42.39
CA SER A 78 10.36 -13.42 42.09
C SER A 78 10.73 -14.85 41.73
N ASP A 79 9.93 -15.82 42.18
CA ASP A 79 10.27 -17.24 42.12
C ASP A 79 9.81 -17.85 40.80
N VAL A 80 8.72 -17.32 40.22
CA VAL A 80 8.12 -17.78 38.96
C VAL A 80 9.14 -17.83 37.82
N PRO A 81 9.93 -16.78 37.51
CA PRO A 81 10.91 -16.85 36.43
C PRO A 81 11.91 -18.00 36.60
N ARG A 82 12.47 -18.18 37.81
CA ARG A 82 13.44 -19.23 38.12
C ARG A 82 12.83 -20.63 38.01
N ALA A 83 11.70 -20.84 38.69
CA ALA A 83 10.98 -22.11 38.65
C ALA A 83 10.57 -22.47 37.21
N SER A 84 10.15 -21.48 36.41
CA SER A 84 9.76 -21.69 35.03
C SER A 84 10.95 -21.96 34.09
N GLU A 85 12.11 -21.36 34.33
CA GLU A 85 13.33 -21.61 33.56
C GLU A 85 13.89 -23.01 33.84
N GLU A 86 13.89 -23.43 35.11
CA GLU A 86 14.30 -24.80 35.50
C GLU A 86 13.29 -25.87 35.03
N LEU A 87 11.98 -25.58 35.06
CA LEU A 87 10.93 -26.52 34.66
C LEU A 87 10.72 -26.61 33.14
N ALA A 88 11.21 -25.65 32.35
CA ALA A 88 11.20 -25.71 30.88
C ALA A 88 12.01 -26.88 30.30
N ALA A 89 12.87 -27.54 31.11
CA ALA A 89 13.54 -28.78 30.72
C ALA A 89 12.59 -30.00 30.63
N PHE A 90 11.35 -29.89 31.15
CA PHE A 90 10.39 -31.00 31.26
C PHE A 90 9.13 -30.83 30.38
N GLY A 91 8.94 -29.66 29.75
CA GLY A 91 7.74 -29.33 28.97
C GLY A 91 7.69 -27.86 28.52
N GLU A 92 6.69 -27.47 27.72
CA GLU A 92 6.54 -26.06 27.33
C GLU A 92 5.90 -25.24 28.45
N VAL A 93 6.52 -24.11 28.76
CA VAL A 93 6.11 -23.16 29.80
C VAL A 93 5.29 -22.03 29.18
N PHE A 94 4.16 -21.68 29.82
CA PHE A 94 3.29 -20.59 29.40
C PHE A 94 3.00 -19.63 30.55
N GLU A 95 2.74 -18.36 30.21
CA GLU A 95 2.27 -17.29 31.11
C GLU A 95 3.21 -16.84 32.25
N ASP A 96 4.42 -17.40 32.32
CA ASP A 96 5.50 -17.04 33.26
C ASP A 96 5.89 -15.54 33.26
N LYS A 97 5.86 -14.90 32.08
CA LYS A 97 6.29 -13.52 31.85
C LYS A 97 5.16 -12.48 32.03
N ILE A 98 4.09 -12.79 32.76
CA ILE A 98 3.00 -11.84 33.07
C ILE A 98 3.31 -11.10 34.39
N PRO A 99 3.39 -9.76 34.42
CA PRO A 99 3.59 -9.01 35.65
C PRO A 99 2.46 -9.25 36.65
N PHE A 100 2.81 -9.52 37.92
CA PHE A 100 1.88 -10.00 38.95
C PHE A 100 0.63 -9.12 39.16
N HIS A 101 0.80 -7.79 39.17
CA HIS A 101 -0.32 -6.84 39.23
C HIS A 101 -1.25 -6.88 38.01
N ARG A 102 -0.74 -7.21 36.81
CA ARG A 102 -1.56 -7.46 35.62
C ARG A 102 -2.24 -8.82 35.67
N ARG A 103 -1.54 -9.87 36.16
CA ARG A 103 -2.14 -11.18 36.44
C ARG A 103 -3.38 -11.02 37.31
N TYR A 104 -3.27 -10.28 38.43
CA TYR A 104 -4.39 -10.00 39.32
C TYR A 104 -5.59 -9.35 38.61
N LEU A 105 -5.36 -8.27 37.85
CA LEU A 105 -6.42 -7.57 37.10
C LEU A 105 -7.11 -8.46 36.06
N PHE A 106 -6.36 -9.35 35.41
CA PHE A 106 -6.92 -10.27 34.42
C PHE A 106 -7.66 -11.45 35.07
N ASP A 107 -7.12 -12.05 36.14
CA ASP A 107 -7.74 -13.17 36.89
C ASP A 107 -9.03 -12.75 37.60
N THR A 108 -9.03 -11.59 38.28
CA THR A 108 -10.19 -11.06 39.00
C THR A 108 -11.23 -10.40 38.06
N GLY A 109 -10.83 -10.08 36.84
CA GLY A 109 -11.65 -9.32 35.89
C GLY A 109 -11.89 -7.85 36.27
N LEU A 110 -11.24 -7.36 37.34
CA LEU A 110 -11.31 -5.96 37.79
C LEU A 110 -10.88 -4.99 36.68
N LYS A 111 -11.41 -3.77 36.73
CA LYS A 111 -11.14 -2.73 35.74
C LYS A 111 -10.46 -1.53 36.41
N PRO A 112 -9.20 -1.21 36.08
CA PRO A 112 -8.60 0.06 36.45
C PRO A 112 -9.43 1.22 35.93
N CYS A 113 -9.45 2.33 36.67
CA CYS A 113 -10.37 3.45 36.50
C CYS A 113 -11.87 3.08 36.59
N GLY A 114 -12.21 1.89 37.10
CA GLY A 114 -13.58 1.39 37.28
C GLY A 114 -13.98 1.23 38.74
N GLY A 115 -15.28 1.03 38.98
CA GLY A 115 -15.81 0.78 40.31
C GLY A 115 -15.39 -0.58 40.87
N VAL A 116 -14.98 -0.58 42.14
CA VAL A 116 -14.69 -1.78 42.93
C VAL A 116 -15.50 -1.79 44.22
N GLU A 117 -16.02 -2.95 44.57
CA GLU A 117 -16.72 -3.26 45.81
C GLU A 117 -15.96 -4.35 46.56
N PHE A 118 -15.68 -4.13 47.84
CA PHE A 118 -14.76 -4.94 48.63
C PHE A 118 -15.14 -4.93 50.11
N THR A 119 -14.77 -6.00 50.82
CA THR A 119 -14.85 -6.07 52.28
C THR A 119 -13.42 -6.11 52.82
N GLU A 120 -13.07 -5.16 53.69
CA GLU A 120 -11.73 -5.08 54.30
C GLU A 120 -11.78 -5.25 55.83
N LYS A 121 -10.63 -5.60 56.40
CA LYS A 121 -10.34 -5.50 57.82
C LYS A 121 -8.89 -5.05 57.98
N ASN A 122 -8.67 -3.91 58.65
CA ASN A 122 -7.35 -3.34 58.91
C ASN A 122 -6.48 -3.15 57.64
N GLY A 123 -7.08 -2.68 56.52
CA GLY A 123 -6.38 -2.48 55.26
C GLY A 123 -6.17 -3.75 54.41
N ALA A 124 -6.48 -4.93 54.93
CA ALA A 124 -6.45 -6.18 54.17
C ALA A 124 -7.84 -6.51 53.60
N ILE A 125 -7.91 -6.92 52.34
CA ILE A 125 -9.13 -7.42 51.71
C ILE A 125 -9.42 -8.81 52.26
N ILE A 126 -10.61 -8.99 52.85
CA ILE A 126 -11.05 -10.25 53.47
C ILE A 126 -12.10 -11.02 52.63
N GLU A 127 -12.70 -10.36 51.63
CA GLU A 127 -13.54 -11.00 50.62
C GLU A 127 -13.18 -10.48 49.23
N ASN A 128 -13.11 -11.38 48.24
CA ASN A 128 -12.72 -11.08 46.86
C ASN A 128 -13.38 -9.80 46.32
N ALA A 129 -12.54 -8.84 45.93
CA ALA A 129 -12.97 -7.57 45.36
C ALA A 129 -13.74 -7.78 44.04
N LYS A 130 -14.92 -7.19 43.94
CA LYS A 130 -15.86 -7.32 42.81
C LYS A 130 -15.96 -6.01 42.04
N ARG A 131 -16.27 -6.08 40.75
CA ARG A 131 -16.56 -4.89 39.94
C ARG A 131 -17.94 -4.33 40.29
N CYS A 132 -18.03 -3.01 40.48
CA CYS A 132 -19.29 -2.27 40.53
C CYS A 132 -19.30 -1.12 39.49
N GLU A 133 -20.39 -0.34 39.45
CA GLU A 133 -20.44 0.90 38.66
C GLU A 133 -19.93 2.08 39.50
N ALA A 134 -19.06 2.90 38.91
CA ALA A 134 -18.59 4.16 39.49
C ALA A 134 -18.25 5.17 38.39
N GLY A 135 -18.42 6.46 38.69
CA GLY A 135 -17.87 7.54 37.88
C GLY A 135 -16.35 7.63 38.05
N PHE A 136 -15.63 7.97 36.97
CA PHE A 136 -14.21 8.29 37.06
C PHE A 136 -14.05 9.76 37.49
N ASN A 137 -13.72 9.98 38.76
CA ASN A 137 -13.53 11.30 39.36
C ASN A 137 -12.26 11.31 40.22
N VAL A 138 -11.24 12.04 39.80
CA VAL A 138 -9.88 12.05 40.38
C VAL A 138 -9.43 13.49 40.60
N LYS A 139 -8.71 13.75 41.71
CA LYS A 139 -8.01 15.02 41.88
C LYS A 139 -6.77 15.03 40.97
N SER A 140 -6.61 16.06 40.16
CA SER A 140 -5.44 16.27 39.30
C SER A 140 -4.62 17.45 39.81
N LEU A 141 -3.30 17.28 39.88
CA LEU A 141 -2.35 18.38 40.01
C LEU A 141 -1.29 18.26 38.91
N ALA A 142 -1.07 19.33 38.16
CA ALA A 142 0.02 19.43 37.21
C ALA A 142 1.20 20.17 37.83
N LEU A 143 2.42 19.75 37.48
CA LEU A 143 3.63 20.53 37.69
C LEU A 143 4.41 20.75 36.39
N ASP A 144 5.23 21.78 36.43
CA ASP A 144 6.28 22.14 35.46
C ASP A 144 7.48 22.69 36.25
N ILE A 145 8.70 22.59 35.72
CA ILE A 145 9.90 23.12 36.40
C ILE A 145 10.75 23.96 35.46
N GLU A 146 11.34 25.02 36.01
CA GLU A 146 12.40 25.76 35.32
C GLU A 146 13.72 25.75 36.08
N THR A 147 14.81 25.85 35.31
CA THR A 147 16.16 25.46 35.75
C THR A 147 17.21 26.51 35.39
N HIS A 148 18.27 26.63 36.18
CA HIS A 148 19.32 27.63 35.97
C HIS A 148 20.29 27.23 34.84
N ASN A 149 19.78 27.15 33.63
CA ASN A 149 20.42 26.57 32.45
C ASN A 149 21.51 27.45 31.79
N LYS A 150 22.34 28.14 32.59
CA LYS A 150 23.38 29.09 32.13
C LYS A 150 24.43 28.52 31.17
N ARG A 151 24.53 27.19 31.06
CA ARG A 151 25.35 26.48 30.06
C ARG A 151 24.51 25.92 28.91
N GLY A 152 23.40 26.59 28.60
CA GLY A 152 22.35 26.25 27.63
C GLY A 152 21.49 25.04 28.03
N PHE A 153 22.12 23.95 28.46
CA PHE A 153 21.47 22.65 28.66
C PHE A 153 21.51 22.16 30.11
N SER A 154 20.33 22.11 30.73
CA SER A 154 20.09 21.77 32.12
C SER A 154 20.53 20.35 32.48
N GLU A 155 21.24 20.22 33.59
CA GLU A 155 21.64 18.93 34.17
C GLU A 155 21.46 18.97 35.68
N ALA A 156 20.57 18.14 36.23
CA ALA A 156 20.35 18.07 37.69
C ALA A 156 21.64 17.78 38.47
N ALA A 157 22.62 17.15 37.83
CA ALA A 157 23.97 16.93 38.32
C ALA A 157 24.80 18.22 38.54
N ARG A 158 24.30 19.39 38.14
CA ARG A 158 24.96 20.70 38.19
C ARG A 158 23.96 21.80 38.52
N ASP A 159 23.02 22.08 37.62
CA ASP A 159 22.18 23.29 37.64
C ASP A 159 20.97 23.10 38.57
N PRO A 160 20.67 24.06 39.46
CA PRO A 160 19.47 24.02 40.30
C PRO A 160 18.18 24.15 39.50
N ALA A 161 17.09 23.61 40.05
CA ALA A 161 15.75 24.06 39.72
C ALA A 161 15.52 25.41 40.42
N ILE A 162 15.04 26.42 39.69
CA ILE A 162 14.84 27.79 40.19
C ILE A 162 13.38 28.10 40.52
N ILE A 163 12.45 27.46 39.79
CA ILE A 163 11.01 27.64 39.93
C ILE A 163 10.33 26.27 39.75
N ILE A 164 9.33 25.99 40.59
CA ILE A 164 8.36 24.90 40.39
C ILE A 164 6.99 25.52 40.18
N GLY A 165 6.44 25.41 38.97
CA GLY A 165 5.07 25.79 38.65
C GLY A 165 4.09 24.68 39.02
N TYR A 166 2.90 25.04 39.51
CA TYR A 166 1.84 24.10 39.84
C TYR A 166 0.45 24.61 39.42
N ALA A 167 -0.46 23.68 39.10
CA ALA A 167 -1.86 23.96 38.86
C ALA A 167 -2.76 22.80 39.34
N PHE A 168 -3.89 23.12 39.97
CA PHE A 168 -4.91 22.15 40.41
C PHE A 168 -6.30 22.80 40.46
N GLY A 169 -7.26 22.24 39.71
CA GLY A 169 -8.55 22.91 39.47
C GLY A 169 -8.36 24.30 38.89
N GLU A 170 -9.04 25.31 39.45
CA GLU A 170 -8.89 26.72 39.06
C GLU A 170 -7.70 27.44 39.71
N LYS A 171 -6.95 26.76 40.61
CA LYS A 171 -5.79 27.33 41.32
C LYS A 171 -4.48 27.01 40.62
N SER A 172 -3.52 27.91 40.76
CA SER A 172 -2.15 27.74 40.26
C SER A 172 -1.20 28.69 40.98
N GLY A 173 0.10 28.47 40.80
CA GLY A 173 1.14 29.34 41.31
C GLY A 173 2.53 28.81 41.00
N THR A 174 3.53 29.41 41.64
CA THR A 174 4.94 29.07 41.50
C THR A 174 5.63 29.11 42.86
N LEU A 175 6.47 28.13 43.14
CA LEU A 175 7.42 28.14 44.27
C LEU A 175 8.82 28.49 43.76
N SER A 176 9.58 29.27 44.52
CA SER A 176 10.95 29.70 44.17
C SER A 176 11.67 30.25 45.40
N TYR A 177 13.01 30.30 45.35
CA TYR A 177 13.85 30.98 46.35
C TYR A 177 14.35 32.37 45.91
N GLU A 178 13.70 33.03 44.94
CA GLU A 178 14.10 34.38 44.46
C GLU A 178 14.13 35.41 45.61
N LYS A 179 13.16 35.34 46.51
CA LYS A 179 12.91 36.33 47.57
C LYS A 179 13.62 35.98 48.89
N GLY A 180 14.68 35.18 48.81
CA GLY A 180 15.32 34.51 49.94
C GLY A 180 14.86 33.06 50.10
N GLY A 181 15.61 32.31 50.91
CA GLY A 181 15.48 30.84 51.03
C GLY A 181 16.44 30.09 50.11
N SER A 182 16.14 28.81 49.86
CA SER A 182 17.01 27.88 49.15
C SER A 182 16.24 26.87 48.28
N GLU A 183 16.96 26.21 47.36
CA GLU A 183 16.41 25.10 46.56
C GLU A 183 15.89 23.96 47.43
N LYS A 184 16.47 23.74 48.63
CA LYS A 184 15.99 22.75 49.59
C LYS A 184 14.59 23.10 50.09
N GLU A 185 14.40 24.32 50.60
CA GLU A 185 13.12 24.77 51.15
C GLU A 185 12.01 24.77 50.07
N MET A 186 12.34 25.19 48.84
CA MET A 186 11.41 25.13 47.70
C MET A 186 10.95 23.69 47.39
N LEU A 187 11.84 22.70 47.48
CA LEU A 187 11.52 21.28 47.25
C LEU A 187 10.67 20.69 48.39
N GLU A 188 10.92 21.12 49.63
CA GLU A 188 10.18 20.70 50.82
C GLU A 188 8.79 21.34 50.87
N GLU A 189 8.67 22.62 50.51
CA GLU A 189 7.39 23.31 50.33
C GLU A 189 6.54 22.66 49.21
N PHE A 190 7.15 22.29 48.09
CA PHE A 190 6.44 21.55 47.04
C PHE A 190 5.96 20.17 47.52
N SER A 191 6.76 19.47 48.34
CA SER A 191 6.36 18.21 48.95
C SER A 191 5.15 18.40 49.87
N ALA A 192 5.18 19.41 50.73
CA ALA A 192 4.07 19.75 51.64
C ALA A 192 2.80 20.17 50.87
N LEU A 193 2.93 20.86 49.73
CA LEU A 193 1.81 21.22 48.85
C LEU A 193 1.16 19.97 48.25
N VAL A 194 1.96 19.01 47.75
CA VAL A 194 1.46 17.75 47.18
C VAL A 194 0.85 16.84 48.26
N GLU A 195 1.35 16.87 49.49
CA GLU A 195 0.72 16.19 50.63
C GLU A 195 -0.64 16.82 50.99
N LYS A 196 -0.67 18.15 51.16
CA LYS A 196 -1.86 18.93 51.56
C LYS A 196 -3.03 18.82 50.58
N GLU A 197 -2.78 19.02 49.28
CA GLU A 197 -3.87 19.01 48.28
C GLU A 197 -4.26 17.57 47.87
N ASP A 198 -3.41 16.59 48.20
CA ASP A 198 -3.56 15.14 47.98
C ASP A 198 -4.10 14.74 46.58
N PRO A 199 -3.36 14.98 45.49
CA PRO A 199 -3.78 14.63 44.14
C PRO A 199 -3.74 13.11 43.90
N ASP A 200 -4.79 12.59 43.25
CA ASP A 200 -4.85 11.20 42.81
C ASP A 200 -4.02 10.98 41.53
N VAL A 201 -3.96 12.00 40.68
CA VAL A 201 -3.19 12.06 39.43
C VAL A 201 -2.20 13.22 39.51
N LEU A 202 -0.92 12.90 39.31
CA LEU A 202 0.14 13.88 39.13
C LEU A 202 0.44 14.00 37.62
N MET A 203 0.27 15.18 37.06
CA MET A 203 0.46 15.47 35.63
C MET A 203 1.79 16.19 35.39
N THR A 204 2.45 15.84 34.29
CA THR A 204 3.68 16.48 33.80
C THR A 204 3.65 16.51 32.27
N TYR A 205 4.55 17.26 31.64
CA TYR A 205 4.72 17.24 30.19
C TYR A 205 6.18 16.87 29.84
N ASN A 206 6.43 15.58 29.59
CA ASN A 206 7.77 14.95 29.48
C ASN A 206 8.45 14.64 30.84
N GLY A 207 7.69 14.66 31.94
CA GLY A 207 8.21 14.41 33.30
C GLY A 207 8.60 12.97 33.61
N ASP A 208 8.34 12.00 32.71
CA ASP A 208 9.02 10.70 32.74
C ASP A 208 10.52 10.83 32.48
N ALA A 209 10.93 11.81 31.67
CA ALA A 209 12.29 12.01 31.19
C ALA A 209 13.00 13.22 31.84
N PHE A 210 12.27 14.28 32.12
CA PHE A 210 12.83 15.52 32.69
C PHE A 210 12.42 15.70 34.16
N ASP A 211 11.23 16.23 34.44
CA ASP A 211 10.83 16.86 35.71
C ASP A 211 11.07 15.97 36.94
N LEU A 212 10.47 14.77 36.98
CA LEU A 212 10.54 13.89 38.14
C LEU A 212 11.94 13.28 38.34
N PRO A 213 12.67 12.84 37.29
CA PRO A 213 14.09 12.55 37.39
C PRO A 213 14.94 13.72 37.89
N TYR A 214 14.65 14.96 37.44
CA TYR A 214 15.42 16.16 37.75
C TYR A 214 15.27 16.56 39.22
N LEU A 215 14.03 16.77 39.67
CA LEU A 215 13.71 17.14 41.05
C LEU A 215 14.24 16.09 42.05
N LYS A 216 14.17 14.80 41.71
CA LYS A 216 14.74 13.72 42.52
C LYS A 216 16.25 13.85 42.72
N GLU A 217 17.01 14.11 41.65
CA GLU A 217 18.47 14.27 41.75
C GLU A 217 18.87 15.60 42.42
N ARG A 218 18.05 16.66 42.27
CA ARG A 218 18.24 17.91 43.03
C ARG A 218 18.00 17.71 44.53
N ALA A 219 16.86 17.12 44.92
CA ALA A 219 16.54 16.83 46.31
C ALA A 219 17.64 15.99 47.00
N ARG A 220 18.13 14.95 46.31
CA ARG A 220 19.26 14.12 46.78
C ARG A 220 20.55 14.92 46.99
N ARG A 221 20.77 16.00 46.23
CA ARG A 221 21.98 16.85 46.31
C ARG A 221 21.89 17.92 47.38
N VAL A 222 20.76 18.62 47.47
CA VAL A 222 20.55 19.67 48.49
C VAL A 222 20.09 19.11 49.84
N LYS A 223 19.86 17.79 49.92
CA LYS A 223 19.34 17.07 51.10
C LYS A 223 17.97 17.60 51.54
N ALA A 224 17.05 17.64 50.59
CA ALA A 224 15.64 17.97 50.81
C ALA A 224 14.81 16.71 51.10
N GLU A 225 13.90 16.82 52.06
CA GLU A 225 12.87 15.83 52.38
C GLU A 225 11.74 15.89 51.34
N TYR A 226 11.97 15.20 50.22
CA TYR A 226 11.15 15.26 49.01
C TYR A 226 10.30 14.00 48.83
N HIS A 227 9.03 14.07 49.26
CA HIS A 227 8.14 12.93 49.50
C HIS A 227 6.83 13.02 48.70
N LEU A 228 6.89 12.95 47.37
CA LEU A 228 5.68 13.02 46.53
C LEU A 228 4.73 11.80 46.66
N SER A 229 5.21 10.66 47.15
CA SER A 229 4.45 9.41 47.20
C SER A 229 3.56 9.32 48.44
N ARG A 230 2.33 8.83 48.28
CA ARG A 230 1.34 8.67 49.36
C ARG A 230 1.71 7.56 50.37
N ASP A 231 2.80 6.81 50.13
CA ASP A 231 3.42 5.84 51.06
C ASP A 231 4.87 6.22 51.45
N GLY A 232 5.28 7.48 51.26
CA GLY A 232 6.62 7.97 51.60
C GLY A 232 7.77 7.40 50.75
N ARG A 233 7.51 6.57 49.74
CA ARG A 233 8.58 5.99 48.92
C ARG A 233 9.19 7.02 47.95
N PRO A 234 10.51 6.99 47.71
CA PRO A 234 11.14 7.88 46.74
C PRO A 234 10.62 7.59 45.32
N VAL A 235 10.48 8.64 44.51
CA VAL A 235 10.05 8.52 43.11
C VAL A 235 10.93 7.51 42.37
N THR A 236 10.32 6.50 41.74
CA THR A 236 11.06 5.46 41.01
C THR A 236 11.15 5.82 39.53
N VAL A 237 12.33 5.65 38.93
CA VAL A 237 12.54 5.88 37.49
C VAL A 237 13.13 4.59 36.91
N LYS A 238 12.51 4.05 35.85
CA LYS A 238 12.93 2.80 35.19
C LYS A 238 13.03 3.01 33.69
N ALA A 239 14.01 2.41 33.03
CA ALA A 239 14.09 2.40 31.57
C ALA A 239 13.09 1.38 30.99
N PHE A 240 12.28 1.81 30.02
CA PHE A 240 11.33 0.95 29.32
C PHE A 240 11.46 1.15 27.79
N GLY A 241 12.25 0.27 27.17
CA GLY A 241 12.63 0.43 25.76
C GLY A 241 13.56 1.62 25.56
N LEU A 242 13.10 2.63 24.81
CA LEU A 242 13.89 3.84 24.49
C LEU A 242 13.49 5.08 25.31
N ARG A 243 12.58 4.95 26.29
CA ARG A 243 12.20 6.04 27.20
C ARG A 243 12.32 5.61 28.66
N PRO A 244 12.65 6.53 29.59
CA PRO A 244 12.40 6.32 31.00
C PRO A 244 10.88 6.33 31.29
N GLN A 245 10.52 5.86 32.48
CA GLN A 245 9.20 5.96 33.08
C GLN A 245 9.37 6.32 34.55
N ALA A 246 8.77 7.42 35.00
CA ALA A 246 8.78 7.84 36.39
C ALA A 246 7.46 7.43 37.06
N ARG A 247 7.51 6.74 38.21
CA ARG A 247 6.33 6.34 39.00
C ARG A 247 6.45 6.86 40.43
N VAL A 248 5.48 7.68 40.81
CA VAL A 248 5.20 8.12 42.18
C VAL A 248 4.31 7.05 42.81
N SER A 249 4.58 6.62 44.04
CA SER A 249 3.84 5.53 44.66
C SER A 249 2.56 6.06 45.34
N GLY A 250 1.45 5.34 45.18
CA GLY A 250 0.14 5.77 45.67
C GLY A 250 -0.50 6.96 44.94
N ARG A 251 0.07 7.40 43.80
CA ARG A 251 -0.51 8.42 42.90
C ARG A 251 -0.29 7.99 41.44
N ILE A 252 -1.20 8.33 40.53
CA ILE A 252 -1.03 8.01 39.10
C ILE A 252 -0.16 9.11 38.46
N HIS A 253 1.08 8.80 38.07
CA HIS A 253 1.86 9.72 37.24
C HIS A 253 1.41 9.65 35.77
N PHE A 254 0.70 10.69 35.32
CA PHE A 254 0.16 10.84 33.97
C PHE A 254 1.00 11.85 33.19
N ASP A 255 2.04 11.36 32.51
CA ASP A 255 2.83 12.19 31.60
C ASP A 255 2.02 12.50 30.33
N VAL A 256 1.57 13.75 30.23
CA VAL A 256 0.73 14.29 29.17
C VAL A 256 1.45 14.26 27.82
N PHE A 257 2.79 14.29 27.79
CA PHE A 257 3.56 14.15 26.55
C PHE A 257 3.47 12.75 25.96
N ASN A 258 3.35 11.69 26.78
CA ASN A 258 3.15 10.32 26.26
C ASN A 258 1.77 10.17 25.61
N ALA A 259 0.70 10.62 26.29
CA ALA A 259 -0.65 10.65 25.72
C ALA A 259 -0.69 11.50 24.43
N THR A 260 -0.13 12.71 24.47
CA THR A 260 0.01 13.60 23.29
C THR A 260 0.74 12.90 22.14
N SER A 261 1.87 12.23 22.42
CA SER A 261 2.68 11.52 21.43
C SER A 261 1.91 10.34 20.81
N PHE A 262 1.11 9.62 21.60
CA PHE A 262 0.24 8.54 21.12
C PHE A 262 -0.89 9.09 20.24
N LEU A 263 -1.62 10.09 20.72
CA LEU A 263 -2.73 10.74 20.01
C LEU A 263 -2.29 11.38 18.68
N ASN A 264 -1.10 11.97 18.62
CA ASN A 264 -0.53 12.53 17.40
C ASN A 264 -0.05 11.42 16.43
N TYR A 265 0.47 10.31 16.96
CA TYR A 265 0.89 9.15 16.15
C TYR A 265 -0.29 8.46 15.45
N ILE A 266 -1.43 8.28 16.15
CA ILE A 266 -2.66 7.75 15.56
C ILE A 266 -3.45 8.80 14.75
N GLY A 267 -2.93 10.03 14.63
CA GLY A 267 -3.46 11.09 13.77
C GLY A 267 -4.74 11.77 14.28
N ALA A 268 -5.02 11.67 15.57
CA ALA A 268 -6.21 12.24 16.22
C ALA A 268 -6.06 13.74 16.47
N ILE A 269 -4.98 14.11 17.15
CA ILE A 269 -4.43 15.47 17.11
C ILE A 269 -3.39 15.53 15.98
N LYS A 270 -3.06 16.74 15.52
CA LYS A 270 -2.15 16.96 14.37
C LYS A 270 -1.17 18.09 14.64
N SER A 271 -0.33 17.91 15.65
CA SER A 271 0.70 18.88 16.01
C SER A 271 2.02 18.62 15.27
N PRO A 272 2.65 19.63 14.63
CA PRO A 272 3.89 19.43 13.89
C PRO A 272 5.09 19.21 14.82
N ARG A 273 5.24 20.07 15.84
CA ARG A 273 6.14 19.92 17.00
C ARG A 273 5.36 19.33 18.17
N LEU A 274 6.03 18.69 19.12
CA LEU A 274 5.44 18.20 20.37
C LEU A 274 5.91 19.01 21.60
N LYS A 275 6.19 20.30 21.43
CA LYS A 275 6.34 21.23 22.56
C LYS A 275 4.95 21.65 23.07
N LEU A 276 4.84 22.04 24.34
CA LEU A 276 3.57 22.27 25.05
C LEU A 276 2.76 23.43 24.44
N GLU A 277 3.41 24.56 24.15
CA GLU A 277 2.77 25.75 23.54
C GLU A 277 2.09 25.42 22.20
N ILE A 278 2.78 24.67 21.35
CA ILE A 278 2.28 24.30 20.02
C ILE A 278 1.16 23.27 20.13
N VAL A 279 1.26 22.31 21.06
CA VAL A 279 0.19 21.31 21.26
C VAL A 279 -1.07 21.97 21.85
N TYR A 280 -0.91 22.85 22.84
CA TYR A 280 -2.00 23.60 23.46
C TYR A 280 -2.73 24.49 22.44
N GLU A 281 -2.00 25.25 21.61
CA GLU A 281 -2.59 26.03 20.50
C GLU A 281 -3.33 25.14 19.50
N ASN A 282 -2.77 23.99 19.11
CA ASN A 282 -3.42 23.08 18.14
C ASN A 282 -4.62 22.30 18.73
N VAL A 283 -4.79 22.23 20.05
CA VAL A 283 -5.89 21.51 20.71
C VAL A 283 -7.02 22.45 21.14
N PHE A 284 -6.68 23.63 21.68
CA PHE A 284 -7.66 24.58 22.23
C PHE A 284 -7.83 25.88 21.43
N GLY A 285 -6.96 26.17 20.46
CA GLY A 285 -6.97 27.45 19.73
C GLY A 285 -6.49 28.66 20.56
N LYS A 286 -6.06 28.43 21.80
CA LYS A 286 -5.49 29.42 22.72
C LYS A 286 -3.96 29.45 22.60
N LYS A 287 -3.34 30.62 22.65
CA LYS A 287 -1.90 30.74 22.92
C LYS A 287 -1.66 30.82 24.43
N LYS A 288 -0.61 30.15 24.94
CA LYS A 288 -0.11 30.35 26.31
C LYS A 288 0.92 31.48 26.36
N LYS A 289 1.35 31.90 27.57
CA LYS A 289 2.56 32.75 27.71
C LYS A 289 3.78 31.93 27.30
N ASP A 290 4.73 32.52 26.58
CA ASP A 290 5.91 31.82 26.07
C ASP A 290 7.17 32.69 26.21
N VAL A 291 8.29 32.04 26.52
CA VAL A 291 9.61 32.63 26.78
C VAL A 291 10.65 31.71 26.16
N ASP A 292 11.67 32.27 25.53
CA ASP A 292 12.78 31.46 25.01
C ASP A 292 13.53 30.80 26.16
N LYS A 293 13.51 29.46 26.20
CA LYS A 293 14.21 28.66 27.21
C LYS A 293 15.72 28.91 27.22
N ALA A 294 16.34 29.44 26.16
CA ALA A 294 17.74 29.87 26.18
C ALA A 294 18.01 31.10 27.07
N LEU A 295 16.99 31.93 27.34
CA LEU A 295 17.09 33.16 28.11
C LEU A 295 16.66 33.01 29.58
N ILE A 296 16.15 31.85 30.00
CA ILE A 296 15.53 31.67 31.33
C ILE A 296 16.50 31.94 32.49
N TRP A 297 17.74 31.46 32.41
CA TRP A 297 18.78 31.80 33.39
C TRP A 297 19.12 33.30 33.41
N GLU A 298 19.07 33.99 32.27
CA GLU A 298 19.42 35.42 32.15
C GLU A 298 18.29 36.32 32.68
N LEU A 299 17.03 35.95 32.40
CA LEU A 299 15.84 36.58 32.98
C LEU A 299 15.79 36.35 34.50
N TRP A 300 16.16 35.15 34.98
CA TRP A 300 16.28 34.84 36.41
C TRP A 300 17.37 35.69 37.09
N GLU A 301 18.58 35.75 36.53
CA GLU A 301 19.67 36.60 37.07
C GLU A 301 19.34 38.12 37.02
N LYS A 302 18.28 38.52 36.29
CA LYS A 302 17.75 39.90 36.23
C LYS A 302 16.52 40.14 37.11
N GLY A 303 15.97 39.12 37.79
CA GLY A 303 14.72 39.25 38.56
C GLY A 303 13.48 39.52 37.70
N ASP A 304 13.46 39.02 36.45
CA ASP A 304 12.37 39.25 35.51
C ASP A 304 11.17 38.33 35.80
N LYS A 305 10.07 38.95 36.27
CA LYS A 305 8.82 38.25 36.63
C LYS A 305 8.22 37.40 35.49
N ARG A 306 8.62 37.60 34.23
CA ARG A 306 8.14 36.81 33.09
C ARG A 306 8.47 35.31 33.19
N VAL A 307 9.50 34.90 33.93
CA VAL A 307 9.83 33.47 34.11
C VAL A 307 8.79 32.75 35.01
N PHE A 308 8.28 33.44 36.03
CA PHE A 308 7.21 32.94 36.89
C PHE A 308 5.90 32.81 36.11
N ASP A 309 5.55 33.91 35.42
CA ASP A 309 4.41 34.03 34.51
C ASP A 309 4.40 32.92 33.44
N TYR A 310 5.59 32.52 32.99
CA TYR A 310 5.81 31.40 32.06
C TYR A 310 5.56 30.05 32.74
N CYS A 311 6.26 29.72 33.83
CA CYS A 311 6.19 28.40 34.46
C CYS A 311 4.79 28.10 35.06
N GLU A 312 4.10 29.12 35.59
CA GLU A 312 2.69 29.00 35.96
C GLU A 312 1.78 28.71 34.75
N SER A 313 2.08 29.34 33.60
CA SER A 313 1.34 29.14 32.36
C SER A 313 1.60 27.76 31.75
N ASP A 314 2.78 27.17 31.92
CA ASP A 314 3.10 25.80 31.49
C ASP A 314 2.38 24.78 32.38
N ALA A 315 2.45 24.92 33.71
CA ALA A 315 1.70 24.07 34.64
C ALA A 315 0.16 24.12 34.39
N LYS A 316 -0.41 25.31 34.18
CA LYS A 316 -1.82 25.49 33.76
C LYS A 316 -2.14 24.80 32.44
N SER A 317 -1.30 24.99 31.42
CA SER A 317 -1.49 24.38 30.09
C SER A 317 -1.38 22.86 30.13
N CYS A 318 -0.48 22.34 30.98
CA CYS A 318 -0.30 20.92 31.27
C CYS A 318 -1.55 20.31 31.92
N LEU A 319 -2.17 21.00 32.89
CA LEU A 319 -3.42 20.55 33.53
C LEU A 319 -4.59 20.49 32.52
N GLU A 320 -4.91 21.60 31.84
CA GLU A 320 -6.02 21.65 30.88
C GLU A 320 -5.88 20.57 29.78
N LEU A 321 -4.68 20.42 29.23
CA LEU A 321 -4.37 19.42 28.21
C LEU A 321 -4.42 18.00 28.76
N GLY A 322 -3.93 17.81 29.98
CA GLY A 322 -3.91 16.54 30.69
C GLY A 322 -5.31 16.03 30.98
N GLU A 323 -6.19 16.83 31.58
CA GLU A 323 -7.59 16.47 31.86
C GLU A 323 -8.37 16.12 30.58
N ARG A 324 -8.11 16.86 29.49
CA ARG A 324 -8.74 16.59 28.18
C ARG A 324 -8.39 15.21 27.63
N PHE A 325 -7.18 14.71 27.86
CA PHE A 325 -6.74 13.38 27.43
C PHE A 325 -7.02 12.28 28.46
N LEU A 326 -6.94 12.60 29.76
CA LEU A 326 -7.20 11.70 30.90
C LEU A 326 -8.56 10.99 30.78
N THR A 327 -9.58 11.72 30.33
CA THR A 327 -10.94 11.17 30.11
C THR A 327 -10.91 9.98 29.15
N LEU A 328 -10.18 10.08 28.03
CA LEU A 328 -10.01 9.00 27.06
C LEU A 328 -9.10 7.89 27.59
N GLU A 329 -7.93 8.24 28.13
CA GLU A 329 -6.95 7.27 28.61
C GLU A 329 -7.53 6.41 29.74
N SER A 330 -8.43 6.97 30.57
CA SER A 330 -9.20 6.19 31.55
C SER A 330 -10.12 5.14 30.91
N GLU A 331 -10.66 5.40 29.71
CA GLU A 331 -11.52 4.44 28.98
C GLU A 331 -10.69 3.43 28.18
N LEU A 332 -9.51 3.82 27.65
CA LEU A 332 -8.53 2.88 27.11
C LEU A 332 -8.02 1.91 28.20
N ALA A 333 -7.75 2.40 29.42
CA ALA A 333 -7.46 1.57 30.60
C ALA A 333 -8.62 0.62 30.95
N LYS A 334 -9.84 1.14 31.16
CA LYS A 334 -11.05 0.34 31.50
C LYS A 334 -11.32 -0.77 30.49
N VAL A 335 -11.08 -0.55 29.19
CA VAL A 335 -11.33 -1.55 28.14
C VAL A 335 -10.18 -2.55 28.04
N SER A 336 -8.92 -2.09 27.93
CA SER A 336 -7.75 -2.97 27.80
C SER A 336 -7.43 -3.79 29.04
N GLY A 337 -7.83 -3.32 30.23
CA GLY A 337 -7.48 -3.94 31.52
C GLY A 337 -6.10 -3.55 32.06
N LEU A 338 -5.41 -2.61 31.40
CA LEU A 338 -4.17 -2.01 31.93
C LEU A 338 -4.48 -0.90 32.93
N THR A 339 -3.56 -0.63 33.86
CA THR A 339 -3.66 0.54 34.74
C THR A 339 -3.50 1.83 33.92
N LEU A 340 -3.97 2.96 34.42
CA LEU A 340 -3.88 4.23 33.68
C LEU A 340 -2.43 4.65 33.40
N PHE A 341 -1.52 4.30 34.32
CA PHE A 341 -0.08 4.49 34.17
C PHE A 341 0.49 3.69 32.98
N ASP A 342 0.07 2.44 32.83
CA ASP A 342 0.47 1.55 31.74
C ASP A 342 -0.20 1.94 30.40
N ALA A 343 -1.49 2.26 30.42
CA ALA A 343 -2.30 2.52 29.23
C ALA A 343 -1.82 3.76 28.47
N SER A 344 -1.55 4.87 29.16
CA SER A 344 -1.07 6.13 28.56
C SER A 344 0.35 6.02 27.97
N ARG A 345 1.05 4.91 28.23
CA ARG A 345 2.40 4.58 27.74
C ARG A 345 2.41 3.38 26.78
N ALA A 346 1.24 2.81 26.47
CA ALA A 346 1.10 1.65 25.61
C ALA A 346 0.90 2.05 24.13
N THR A 347 1.47 1.27 23.20
CA THR A 347 1.06 1.31 21.80
C THR A 347 -0.31 0.65 21.62
N ALA A 348 -1.04 1.02 20.55
CA ALA A 348 -2.36 0.44 20.29
C ALA A 348 -2.35 -1.11 20.16
N GLY A 349 -1.25 -1.69 19.65
CA GLY A 349 -1.07 -3.15 19.63
C GLY A 349 -0.88 -3.77 21.03
N GLN A 350 -0.29 -3.05 21.99
CA GLN A 350 -0.22 -3.52 23.38
C GLN A 350 -1.57 -3.40 24.11
N LEU A 351 -2.37 -2.38 23.77
CA LEU A 351 -3.74 -2.26 24.27
C LEU A 351 -4.65 -3.39 23.74
N VAL A 352 -4.49 -3.80 22.49
CA VAL A 352 -5.15 -4.99 21.91
C VAL A 352 -4.64 -6.29 22.56
N GLU A 353 -3.33 -6.45 22.76
CA GLU A 353 -2.78 -7.63 23.45
C GLU A 353 -3.31 -7.78 24.88
N ALA A 354 -3.43 -6.68 25.63
CA ALA A 354 -3.98 -6.69 26.98
C ALA A 354 -5.48 -7.04 26.99
N LEU A 355 -6.26 -6.48 26.05
CA LEU A 355 -7.68 -6.84 25.88
C LEU A 355 -7.85 -8.33 25.55
N LEU A 356 -7.11 -8.86 24.57
CA LEU A 356 -7.15 -10.27 24.20
C LEU A 356 -6.71 -11.18 25.36
N THR A 357 -5.68 -10.78 26.11
CA THR A 357 -5.23 -11.50 27.32
C THR A 357 -6.33 -11.56 28.37
N ARG A 358 -6.98 -10.43 28.67
CA ARG A 358 -8.04 -10.33 29.67
C ARG A 358 -9.28 -11.15 29.29
N GLU A 359 -9.67 -11.17 28.02
CA GLU A 359 -10.80 -11.97 27.55
C GLU A 359 -10.44 -13.47 27.39
N SER A 360 -9.16 -13.82 27.15
CA SER A 360 -8.67 -15.21 27.20
C SER A 360 -8.80 -15.80 28.61
N PHE A 361 -8.46 -15.03 29.65
CA PHE A 361 -8.58 -15.46 31.05
C PHE A 361 -10.06 -15.70 31.43
N LYS A 362 -10.95 -14.76 31.07
CA LYS A 362 -12.42 -14.90 31.20
C LYS A 362 -12.94 -16.19 30.57
N ARG A 363 -12.35 -16.63 29.45
CA ARG A 363 -12.70 -17.86 28.71
C ARG A 363 -11.89 -19.10 29.12
N LYS A 364 -11.00 -19.00 30.11
CA LYS A 364 -10.10 -20.09 30.57
C LYS A 364 -9.22 -20.66 29.44
N MET A 365 -8.68 -19.78 28.58
CA MET A 365 -7.71 -20.14 27.54
C MET A 365 -6.27 -19.85 28.01
N ILE A 366 -5.30 -20.64 27.54
CA ILE A 366 -3.87 -20.38 27.72
C ILE A 366 -3.38 -19.34 26.71
N LEU A 367 -2.56 -18.38 27.14
CA LEU A 367 -1.95 -17.40 26.22
C LEU A 367 -0.83 -18.04 25.37
N PRO A 368 -0.85 -17.89 24.04
CA PRO A 368 0.29 -18.26 23.20
C PRO A 368 1.55 -17.49 23.60
N ASN A 369 2.70 -18.17 23.58
CA ASN A 369 3.98 -17.57 23.96
C ASN A 369 4.37 -16.40 23.03
N LYS A 370 5.17 -15.46 23.57
CA LYS A 370 5.74 -14.39 22.74
C LYS A 370 6.84 -14.97 21.84
N PRO A 371 6.90 -14.57 20.57
CA PRO A 371 7.81 -15.18 19.61
C PRO A 371 9.29 -14.92 19.95
N SER A 372 10.12 -15.94 19.74
CA SER A 372 11.58 -15.85 19.85
C SER A 372 12.17 -14.90 18.80
N TYR A 373 13.42 -14.47 18.98
CA TYR A 373 14.09 -13.60 18.02
C TYR A 373 14.14 -14.20 16.60
N SER A 374 14.41 -15.51 16.47
CA SER A 374 14.42 -16.20 15.18
C SER A 374 13.03 -16.29 14.55
N GLN A 375 11.97 -16.56 15.34
CA GLN A 375 10.59 -16.51 14.86
C GLN A 375 10.21 -15.11 14.36
N VAL A 376 10.60 -14.04 15.06
CA VAL A 376 10.35 -12.66 14.62
C VAL A 376 11.06 -12.34 13.30
N GLN A 377 12.31 -12.78 13.09
CA GLN A 377 13.01 -12.59 11.83
C GLN A 377 12.37 -13.39 10.68
N SER A 378 11.93 -14.63 10.93
CA SER A 378 11.20 -15.44 9.95
C SER A 378 9.88 -14.78 9.53
N ARG A 379 9.08 -14.32 10.51
CA ARG A 379 7.83 -13.58 10.29
C ARG A 379 8.02 -12.24 9.54
N LEU A 380 9.21 -11.63 9.61
CA LEU A 380 9.56 -10.39 8.89
C LEU A 380 9.97 -10.61 7.41
N ALA A 381 10.29 -11.85 7.01
CA ALA A 381 10.87 -12.12 5.68
C ALA A 381 9.87 -11.99 4.52
N ASN A 382 8.57 -12.18 4.78
CA ASN A 382 7.51 -12.22 3.77
C ASN A 382 6.46 -11.12 4.03
N PRO A 383 6.52 -9.96 3.35
CA PRO A 383 5.58 -8.88 3.56
C PRO A 383 4.21 -9.14 2.92
N ILE A 384 3.15 -9.00 3.71
CA ILE A 384 1.74 -9.13 3.29
C ILE A 384 1.36 -8.10 2.21
N GLN A 385 0.61 -8.52 1.19
CA GLN A 385 0.10 -7.62 0.15
C GLN A 385 -0.91 -6.63 0.75
N GLY A 386 -0.65 -5.33 0.59
CA GLY A 386 -1.52 -4.27 1.12
C GLY A 386 -2.87 -4.13 0.42
N ALA A 387 -3.61 -3.10 0.82
CA ALA A 387 -4.77 -2.63 0.06
C ALA A 387 -4.35 -2.19 -1.36
N PHE A 388 -5.14 -2.59 -2.35
CA PHE A 388 -5.24 -1.91 -3.63
C PHE A 388 -5.73 -0.46 -3.42
N VAL A 389 -5.44 0.44 -4.36
CA VAL A 389 -5.76 1.87 -4.23
C VAL A 389 -6.07 2.53 -5.59
N LYS A 390 -7.36 2.57 -5.95
CA LYS A 390 -7.93 3.34 -7.09
C LYS A 390 -7.81 4.84 -6.78
N MET A 391 -7.29 5.61 -7.73
CA MET A 391 -7.03 7.04 -7.61
C MET A 391 -7.50 7.75 -8.88
N PRO A 392 -8.48 8.66 -8.79
CA PRO A 392 -8.94 9.44 -9.94
C PRO A 392 -7.82 10.22 -10.63
N GLU A 393 -8.06 10.58 -11.90
CA GLU A 393 -7.09 11.33 -12.69
C GLU A 393 -6.80 12.71 -12.07
N PRO A 394 -5.62 13.29 -12.28
CA PRO A 394 -5.34 14.64 -11.82
C PRO A 394 -6.21 15.67 -12.55
N GLY A 395 -7.10 16.33 -11.81
CA GLY A 395 -8.09 17.25 -12.35
C GLY A 395 -9.06 17.73 -11.27
N VAL A 396 -10.01 18.57 -11.67
CA VAL A 396 -11.14 19.04 -10.84
C VAL A 396 -12.43 18.37 -11.32
N TYR A 397 -13.24 17.93 -10.35
CA TYR A 397 -14.51 17.25 -10.57
C TYR A 397 -15.58 17.91 -9.69
N ASP A 398 -16.75 18.13 -10.25
CA ASP A 398 -17.93 18.59 -9.50
C ASP A 398 -18.90 17.41 -9.26
N GLY A 399 -19.59 17.42 -8.11
CA GLY A 399 -20.55 16.38 -7.73
C GLY A 399 -19.92 15.02 -7.41
N VAL A 400 -18.99 14.97 -6.45
CA VAL A 400 -18.29 13.73 -6.06
C VAL A 400 -18.92 13.12 -4.81
N VAL A 401 -19.36 11.87 -4.93
CA VAL A 401 -19.83 11.03 -3.83
C VAL A 401 -18.70 10.10 -3.38
N VAL A 402 -18.53 9.95 -2.06
CA VAL A 402 -17.55 9.03 -1.47
C VAL A 402 -18.24 8.06 -0.52
N PHE A 403 -18.08 6.78 -0.82
CA PHE A 403 -18.43 5.68 0.08
C PHE A 403 -17.15 5.15 0.77
N ASP A 404 -17.27 4.79 2.04
CA ASP A 404 -16.23 4.08 2.79
C ASP A 404 -16.85 2.85 3.48
N PHE A 405 -16.04 1.83 3.75
CA PHE A 405 -16.52 0.62 4.43
C PHE A 405 -16.39 0.78 5.95
N ARG A 406 -17.50 0.58 6.66
CA ARG A 406 -17.64 0.77 8.10
C ARG A 406 -16.69 -0.13 8.90
N SER A 407 -15.48 0.37 9.17
CA SER A 407 -14.40 -0.40 9.79
C SER A 407 -14.10 -1.71 9.03
N LEU A 408 -13.90 -1.63 7.70
CA LEU A 408 -13.67 -2.75 6.76
C LEU A 408 -12.86 -3.95 7.30
N TYR A 409 -11.66 -3.69 7.84
CA TYR A 409 -10.78 -4.73 8.33
C TYR A 409 -11.39 -5.46 9.55
N PRO A 410 -11.83 -4.75 10.61
CA PRO A 410 -12.65 -5.33 11.66
C PRO A 410 -13.91 -6.07 11.21
N SER A 411 -14.69 -5.53 10.25
CA SER A 411 -15.92 -6.20 9.82
C SER A 411 -15.59 -7.53 9.13
N ILE A 412 -14.60 -7.57 8.23
CA ILE A 412 -14.14 -8.83 7.60
C ILE A 412 -13.67 -9.86 8.63
N ILE A 413 -12.89 -9.44 9.64
CA ILE A 413 -12.41 -10.31 10.72
C ILE A 413 -13.59 -10.97 11.46
N VAL A 414 -14.66 -10.21 11.71
CA VAL A 414 -15.88 -10.72 12.36
C VAL A 414 -16.68 -11.62 11.41
N SER A 415 -17.05 -11.12 10.22
CA SER A 415 -17.97 -11.79 9.29
C SER A 415 -17.42 -13.11 8.72
N HIS A 416 -16.10 -13.24 8.60
CA HIS A 416 -15.44 -14.48 8.17
C HIS A 416 -14.77 -15.27 9.30
N ASN A 417 -15.04 -14.90 10.57
CA ASN A 417 -14.49 -15.56 11.76
C ASN A 417 -12.97 -15.80 11.70
N VAL A 418 -12.21 -14.74 11.39
CA VAL A 418 -10.78 -14.85 11.07
C VAL A 418 -9.90 -14.82 12.33
N ASP A 419 -9.58 -16.01 12.85
CA ASP A 419 -8.61 -16.26 13.92
C ASP A 419 -7.52 -17.25 13.45
N LEU A 420 -6.53 -17.52 14.30
CA LEU A 420 -5.63 -18.67 14.16
C LEU A 420 -6.33 -19.98 14.56
N ALA A 421 -7.17 -19.94 15.61
CA ALA A 421 -7.90 -21.11 16.13
C ALA A 421 -9.00 -21.63 15.18
N THR A 422 -9.43 -20.79 14.22
CA THR A 422 -10.47 -21.11 13.24
C THR A 422 -9.92 -21.54 11.88
N LEU A 423 -8.61 -21.37 11.64
CA LEU A 423 -7.94 -21.76 10.40
C LEU A 423 -8.06 -23.28 10.22
N ASP A 424 -8.76 -23.71 9.16
CA ASP A 424 -9.16 -25.10 9.00
C ASP A 424 -9.37 -25.42 7.50
N ASP A 425 -8.46 -26.18 6.90
CA ASP A 425 -8.50 -26.52 5.47
C ASP A 425 -9.76 -27.30 5.04
N SER A 426 -10.52 -27.87 6.00
CA SER A 426 -11.80 -28.53 5.73
C SER A 426 -12.99 -27.56 5.58
N ALA A 427 -12.87 -26.33 6.08
CA ALA A 427 -13.92 -25.30 6.09
C ALA A 427 -14.11 -24.61 4.73
N LYS A 428 -14.32 -25.40 3.67
CA LYS A 428 -14.44 -24.95 2.27
C LYS A 428 -15.67 -24.08 1.97
N ASN A 429 -16.60 -23.94 2.90
CA ASN A 429 -17.71 -23.00 2.85
C ASN A 429 -17.30 -21.54 3.13
N ASN A 430 -16.13 -21.29 3.72
CA ASN A 430 -15.59 -19.95 4.02
C ASN A 430 -14.10 -19.87 3.65
N GLU A 431 -13.82 -20.13 2.37
CA GLU A 431 -12.49 -19.96 1.76
C GLU A 431 -12.25 -18.50 1.36
N SER A 432 -11.08 -17.97 1.73
CA SER A 432 -10.64 -16.62 1.36
C SER A 432 -10.13 -16.55 -0.09
N PRO A 433 -10.06 -15.36 -0.72
CA PRO A 433 -9.51 -15.19 -2.08
C PRO A 433 -7.99 -15.46 -2.23
N VAL A 434 -7.37 -16.11 -1.24
CA VAL A 434 -5.98 -16.62 -1.26
C VAL A 434 -5.90 -18.12 -0.90
N GLY A 435 -7.04 -18.81 -0.72
CA GLY A 435 -7.12 -20.25 -0.50
C GLY A 435 -7.16 -20.71 0.97
N HIS A 436 -6.93 -19.82 1.94
CA HIS A 436 -7.04 -20.14 3.36
C HIS A 436 -8.52 -20.22 3.78
N CYS A 437 -8.88 -21.29 4.50
CA CYS A 437 -10.23 -21.58 4.95
C CYS A 437 -10.39 -21.33 6.46
N PHE A 438 -11.52 -20.78 6.88
CA PHE A 438 -11.77 -20.46 8.29
C PHE A 438 -13.13 -21.01 8.73
N SER A 439 -13.15 -21.93 9.70
CA SER A 439 -14.39 -22.51 10.23
C SER A 439 -15.27 -21.43 10.85
N LEU A 440 -16.55 -21.41 10.46
CA LEU A 440 -17.59 -20.59 11.09
C LEU A 440 -18.18 -21.25 12.34
N GLU A 441 -17.85 -22.52 12.61
CA GLU A 441 -18.37 -23.32 13.74
C GLU A 441 -17.46 -23.25 14.97
N LYS A 442 -16.14 -23.07 14.78
CA LYS A 442 -15.15 -22.88 15.86
C LYS A 442 -15.21 -21.45 16.41
N GLU A 443 -15.15 -21.28 17.73
CA GLU A 443 -15.14 -19.93 18.33
C GLU A 443 -13.77 -19.23 18.14
N GLY A 444 -13.70 -18.23 17.27
CA GLY A 444 -12.52 -17.37 17.13
C GLY A 444 -12.43 -16.33 18.25
N LEU A 445 -11.30 -16.25 18.95
CA LEU A 445 -11.06 -15.28 20.03
C LEU A 445 -11.06 -13.84 19.49
N ILE A 446 -10.24 -13.55 18.47
CA ILE A 446 -10.13 -12.24 17.84
C ILE A 446 -11.47 -11.78 17.25
N PRO A 447 -12.17 -12.57 16.41
CA PRO A 447 -13.49 -12.22 15.86
C PRO A 447 -14.53 -11.89 16.93
N SER A 448 -14.71 -12.74 17.93
CA SER A 448 -15.74 -12.55 18.97
C SER A 448 -15.43 -11.37 19.90
N VAL A 449 -14.18 -11.17 20.31
CA VAL A 449 -13.77 -9.98 21.09
C VAL A 449 -13.94 -8.70 20.26
N LEU A 450 -13.68 -8.76 18.94
CA LEU A 450 -13.85 -7.62 18.05
C LEU A 450 -15.34 -7.31 17.78
N LYS A 451 -16.21 -8.33 17.67
CA LYS A 451 -17.68 -8.17 17.63
C LYS A 451 -18.16 -7.46 18.90
N GLU A 452 -17.78 -7.94 20.08
CA GLU A 452 -18.07 -7.28 21.38
C GLU A 452 -17.62 -5.80 21.41
N VAL A 453 -16.47 -5.45 20.81
CA VAL A 453 -15.95 -4.07 20.73
C VAL A 453 -16.75 -3.19 19.77
N LEU A 454 -17.12 -3.72 18.60
CA LEU A 454 -17.90 -3.00 17.58
C LEU A 454 -19.33 -2.74 18.05
N GLU A 455 -20.02 -3.73 18.61
CA GLU A 455 -21.39 -3.60 19.13
C GLU A 455 -21.49 -2.52 20.22
N LYS A 456 -20.59 -2.58 21.21
CA LYS A 456 -20.52 -1.56 22.28
C LYS A 456 -20.24 -0.17 21.70
N ARG A 457 -19.38 -0.06 20.69
CA ARG A 457 -19.11 1.21 19.99
C ARG A 457 -20.34 1.73 19.25
N TYR A 458 -21.15 0.86 18.66
CA TYR A 458 -22.37 1.25 17.95
C TYR A 458 -23.45 1.76 18.92
N ALA A 459 -23.73 1.01 19.98
CA ALA A 459 -24.64 1.47 21.06
C ALA A 459 -24.20 2.82 21.65
N LEU A 460 -22.89 3.04 21.82
CA LEU A 460 -22.34 4.33 22.28
C LEU A 460 -22.46 5.45 21.22
N LYS A 461 -22.29 5.18 19.91
CA LYS A 461 -22.60 6.15 18.83
C LYS A 461 -24.06 6.61 18.93
N ASP A 462 -24.99 5.69 19.17
CA ASP A 462 -26.42 6.00 19.19
C ASP A 462 -26.90 6.68 20.49
N ALA A 463 -26.31 6.33 21.64
CA ALA A 463 -26.48 7.11 22.86
C ALA A 463 -25.94 8.56 22.70
N MET A 464 -24.79 8.72 22.04
CA MET A 464 -24.16 10.02 21.78
C MET A 464 -24.97 10.93 20.83
N LYS A 465 -25.84 10.37 19.98
CA LYS A 465 -26.82 11.15 19.18
C LYS A 465 -27.85 11.85 20.08
N LYS A 466 -28.24 11.24 21.20
CA LYS A 466 -29.26 11.74 22.13
C LYS A 466 -28.70 12.64 23.25
N ALA A 467 -27.43 12.45 23.61
CA ALA A 467 -26.77 13.18 24.70
C ALA A 467 -26.42 14.64 24.35
N ARG A 468 -26.30 15.47 25.40
CA ARG A 468 -25.85 16.88 25.36
C ARG A 468 -24.75 17.10 26.41
N GLY A 469 -24.05 18.24 26.34
CA GLY A 469 -23.04 18.64 27.34
C GLY A 469 -21.94 17.59 27.61
N THR A 470 -21.52 17.51 28.87
CA THR A 470 -20.45 16.62 29.37
C THR A 470 -20.74 15.13 29.17
N ASP A 471 -22.01 14.70 29.23
CA ASP A 471 -22.41 13.33 28.92
C ASP A 471 -22.05 12.95 27.47
N LYS A 472 -22.24 13.89 26.53
CA LYS A 472 -21.87 13.68 25.12
C LYS A 472 -20.37 13.52 24.95
N GLU A 473 -19.56 14.26 25.71
CA GLU A 473 -18.10 14.13 25.68
C GLU A 473 -17.62 12.80 26.30
N ARG A 474 -18.21 12.37 27.42
CA ARG A 474 -17.92 11.06 28.03
C ARG A 474 -18.26 9.91 27.08
N LEU A 475 -19.41 9.98 26.39
CA LEU A 475 -19.80 9.00 25.37
C LEU A 475 -18.89 9.05 24.14
N HIS A 476 -18.46 10.25 23.72
CA HIS A 476 -17.52 10.42 22.62
C HIS A 476 -16.17 9.77 22.92
N ALA A 477 -15.60 10.00 24.12
CA ALA A 477 -14.36 9.36 24.57
C ALA A 477 -14.49 7.82 24.55
N ARG A 478 -15.60 7.28 25.07
CA ARG A 478 -15.87 5.82 25.08
C ARG A 478 -15.95 5.20 23.69
N GLN A 479 -16.76 5.75 22.77
CA GLN A 479 -16.82 5.21 21.40
C GLN A 479 -15.49 5.37 20.66
N TRP A 480 -14.72 6.40 21.01
CA TRP A 480 -13.44 6.67 20.36
C TRP A 480 -12.32 5.73 20.84
N ALA A 481 -12.24 5.43 22.15
CA ALA A 481 -11.39 4.38 22.70
C ALA A 481 -11.63 3.02 22.00
N LEU A 482 -12.90 2.65 21.82
CA LEU A 482 -13.28 1.43 21.09
C LEU A 482 -12.92 1.50 19.59
N LYS A 483 -12.98 2.68 18.95
CA LYS A 483 -12.53 2.87 17.56
C LYS A 483 -11.02 2.67 17.41
N ILE A 484 -10.21 3.17 18.35
CA ILE A 484 -8.76 3.01 18.38
C ILE A 484 -8.41 1.51 18.48
N LEU A 485 -9.04 0.81 19.42
CA LEU A 485 -8.87 -0.63 19.61
C LEU A 485 -9.28 -1.41 18.37
N ALA A 486 -10.53 -1.26 17.90
CA ALA A 486 -11.07 -1.99 16.75
C ALA A 486 -10.15 -1.88 15.51
N ASN A 487 -9.81 -0.66 15.12
CA ASN A 487 -8.95 -0.42 13.95
C ASN A 487 -7.50 -0.97 14.11
N SER A 488 -7.11 -1.40 15.31
CA SER A 488 -5.77 -1.93 15.61
C SER A 488 -5.69 -3.46 15.60
N PHE A 489 -6.81 -4.20 15.60
CA PHE A 489 -6.79 -5.68 15.62
C PHE A 489 -6.09 -6.28 14.40
N TYR A 490 -6.43 -5.83 13.18
CA TYR A 490 -5.73 -6.25 11.96
C TYR A 490 -4.22 -5.94 12.03
N GLY A 491 -3.86 -4.74 12.51
CA GLY A 491 -2.46 -4.35 12.69
C GLY A 491 -1.73 -5.22 13.73
N TYR A 492 -2.43 -5.76 14.71
CA TYR A 492 -1.88 -6.63 15.75
C TYR A 492 -1.75 -8.10 15.31
N MET A 493 -2.76 -8.67 14.64
CA MET A 493 -2.70 -10.06 14.18
C MET A 493 -1.65 -10.26 13.06
N ALA A 494 -1.39 -9.20 12.27
CA ALA A 494 -0.32 -9.17 11.27
C ALA A 494 1.06 -8.71 11.82
N TYR A 495 1.20 -8.39 13.12
CA TYR A 495 2.44 -7.87 13.69
C TYR A 495 3.41 -9.00 14.07
N PRO A 496 4.62 -9.11 13.49
CA PRO A 496 5.54 -10.24 13.74
C PRO A 496 5.88 -10.55 15.21
N ARG A 497 5.70 -9.61 16.14
CA ARG A 497 5.97 -9.77 17.59
C ARG A 497 4.72 -10.03 18.45
N SER A 498 3.52 -10.15 17.88
CA SER A 498 2.30 -10.50 18.63
C SER A 498 2.27 -11.99 19.03
N ARG A 499 1.44 -12.31 20.03
CA ARG A 499 1.13 -13.67 20.48
C ARG A 499 0.27 -14.38 19.43
N TRP A 500 -0.94 -13.86 19.21
CA TRP A 500 -1.88 -14.28 18.17
C TRP A 500 -1.50 -13.69 16.79
N TYR A 501 -0.29 -14.02 16.33
CA TYR A 501 0.13 -13.75 14.97
C TYR A 501 -0.34 -14.85 14.03
N SER A 502 -1.01 -14.49 12.94
CA SER A 502 -1.18 -15.36 11.78
C SER A 502 -0.95 -14.55 10.50
N ARG A 503 -0.10 -15.09 9.62
CA ARG A 503 0.15 -14.51 8.30
C ARG A 503 -1.02 -14.80 7.36
N GLU A 504 -1.58 -15.99 7.50
CA GLU A 504 -2.67 -16.59 6.74
C GLU A 504 -3.93 -15.75 6.94
N ALA A 505 -4.27 -15.45 8.20
CA ALA A 505 -5.33 -14.51 8.56
C ALA A 505 -5.06 -13.09 8.02
N GLY A 506 -3.85 -12.56 8.22
CA GLY A 506 -3.47 -11.23 7.73
C GLY A 506 -3.60 -11.08 6.20
N GLU A 507 -3.13 -12.07 5.44
CA GLU A 507 -3.27 -12.11 3.98
C GLU A 507 -4.74 -12.25 3.56
N SER A 508 -5.50 -13.13 4.22
CA SER A 508 -6.93 -13.35 3.96
C SER A 508 -7.79 -12.10 4.18
N VAL A 509 -7.60 -11.38 5.28
CA VAL A 509 -8.33 -10.13 5.54
C VAL A 509 -8.03 -9.08 4.47
N THR A 510 -6.77 -8.99 3.98
CA THR A 510 -6.46 -8.09 2.85
C THR A 510 -7.07 -8.58 1.53
N ALA A 511 -7.21 -9.89 1.34
CA ALA A 511 -7.77 -10.49 0.13
C ALA A 511 -9.28 -10.23 0.04
N TRP A 512 -10.03 -10.48 1.13
CA TRP A 512 -11.43 -10.07 1.25
C TRP A 512 -11.60 -8.55 1.13
N ALA A 513 -10.73 -7.73 1.74
CA ALA A 513 -10.81 -6.28 1.61
C ALA A 513 -10.69 -5.80 0.16
N ARG A 514 -9.74 -6.35 -0.61
CA ARG A 514 -9.65 -6.11 -2.06
C ARG A 514 -10.90 -6.61 -2.79
N HIS A 515 -11.38 -7.83 -2.48
CA HIS A 515 -12.57 -8.41 -3.10
C HIS A 515 -13.83 -7.54 -2.93
N TYR A 516 -14.17 -7.12 -1.70
CA TYR A 516 -15.38 -6.33 -1.46
C TYR A 516 -15.34 -4.92 -2.06
N ILE A 517 -14.17 -4.27 -2.09
CA ILE A 517 -14.03 -2.98 -2.77
C ILE A 517 -14.18 -3.15 -4.29
N LYS A 518 -13.59 -4.20 -4.89
CA LYS A 518 -13.73 -4.51 -6.33
C LYS A 518 -15.17 -4.87 -6.72
N ASP A 519 -15.84 -5.70 -5.93
CA ASP A 519 -17.22 -6.08 -6.19
C ASP A 519 -18.17 -4.87 -6.08
N THR A 520 -17.92 -3.96 -5.12
CA THR A 520 -18.66 -2.69 -5.02
C THR A 520 -18.38 -1.77 -6.21
N ILE A 521 -17.13 -1.71 -6.71
CA ILE A 521 -16.80 -0.99 -7.95
C ILE A 521 -17.55 -1.58 -9.14
N ARG A 522 -17.54 -2.91 -9.31
CA ARG A 522 -18.23 -3.58 -10.41
C ARG A 522 -19.73 -3.31 -10.36
N LYS A 523 -20.37 -3.53 -9.21
CA LYS A 523 -21.80 -3.25 -8.98
C LYS A 523 -22.15 -1.76 -9.18
N ALA A 524 -21.21 -0.84 -8.94
CA ALA A 524 -21.38 0.60 -9.22
C ALA A 524 -21.32 0.91 -10.73
N GLU A 525 -20.32 0.37 -11.45
CA GLU A 525 -20.18 0.54 -12.90
C GLU A 525 -21.34 -0.17 -13.65
N GLU A 526 -21.84 -1.30 -13.13
CA GLU A 526 -23.08 -1.98 -13.60
C GLU A 526 -24.36 -1.16 -13.36
N ALA A 527 -24.40 -0.32 -12.33
CA ALA A 527 -25.54 0.54 -12.02
C ALA A 527 -25.52 1.87 -12.82
N GLY A 528 -24.61 2.01 -13.80
CA GLY A 528 -24.50 3.18 -14.67
C GLY A 528 -23.69 4.35 -14.09
N PHE A 529 -23.11 4.19 -12.89
CA PHE A 529 -22.38 5.28 -12.24
C PHE A 529 -21.00 5.54 -12.86
N ASN A 530 -20.65 6.82 -12.99
CA ASN A 530 -19.31 7.23 -13.36
C ASN A 530 -18.35 7.01 -12.17
N VAL A 531 -17.82 5.79 -12.04
CA VAL A 531 -16.74 5.46 -11.09
C VAL A 531 -15.41 5.97 -11.65
N LEU A 532 -14.81 6.94 -10.98
CA LEU A 532 -13.77 7.83 -11.51
C LEU A 532 -12.38 7.15 -11.64
N TYR A 533 -12.21 6.15 -12.52
CA TYR A 533 -10.93 5.48 -12.83
C TYR A 533 -10.97 4.52 -14.05
N GLY A 534 -9.83 4.33 -14.72
CA GLY A 534 -9.58 3.15 -15.59
C GLY A 534 -8.15 3.11 -16.17
N ASP A 535 -7.42 2.01 -15.95
CA ASP A 535 -6.14 1.69 -16.63
C ASP A 535 -6.44 1.06 -18.02
N SER A 536 -5.63 1.23 -19.09
CA SER A 536 -5.86 0.50 -20.37
C SER A 536 -4.65 0.34 -21.33
N VAL A 537 -4.76 -0.59 -22.30
CA VAL A 537 -3.80 -0.92 -23.37
C VAL A 537 -4.33 -0.56 -24.77
N THR A 538 -3.49 -0.35 -25.79
CA THR A 538 -3.98 0.00 -27.16
C THR A 538 -4.51 -1.20 -27.95
N SER A 539 -5.42 -0.97 -28.90
CA SER A 539 -6.06 -2.00 -29.73
C SER A 539 -5.09 -2.94 -30.48
N GLU A 540 -3.91 -2.47 -30.88
CA GLU A 540 -2.91 -3.25 -31.61
C GLU A 540 -2.13 -4.27 -30.76
N ARG A 541 -2.48 -4.44 -29.47
CA ARG A 541 -1.83 -5.37 -28.54
C ARG A 541 -2.33 -6.79 -28.70
N PHE A 542 -1.48 -7.74 -28.28
CA PHE A 542 -1.75 -9.17 -28.38
C PHE A 542 -1.67 -9.81 -26.99
N LEU A 543 -2.59 -10.72 -26.72
CA LEU A 543 -2.69 -11.47 -25.47
C LEU A 543 -2.20 -12.91 -25.71
N VAL A 544 -1.58 -13.50 -24.69
CA VAL A 544 -1.37 -14.96 -24.66
C VAL A 544 -2.53 -15.58 -23.90
N LEU A 545 -3.32 -16.40 -24.58
CA LEU A 545 -4.55 -16.99 -24.08
C LEU A 545 -4.51 -18.52 -24.12
N LEU A 546 -5.34 -19.16 -23.31
CA LEU A 546 -5.60 -20.59 -23.25
C LEU A 546 -7.12 -20.81 -23.29
N ASP A 547 -7.60 -21.64 -24.22
CA ASP A 547 -9.03 -21.97 -24.36
C ASP A 547 -9.45 -23.15 -23.46
N ASP A 548 -10.74 -23.51 -23.49
CA ASP A 548 -11.29 -24.68 -22.77
C ASP A 548 -10.75 -26.04 -23.25
N LYS A 549 -10.03 -26.09 -24.39
CA LYS A 549 -9.39 -27.30 -24.92
C LYS A 549 -7.92 -27.40 -24.52
N GLU A 550 -7.47 -26.55 -23.57
CA GLU A 550 -6.08 -26.40 -23.14
C GLU A 550 -5.12 -26.05 -24.31
N LEU A 551 -5.63 -25.37 -25.36
CA LEU A 551 -4.82 -24.90 -26.50
C LEU A 551 -4.45 -23.42 -26.32
N VAL A 552 -3.19 -23.09 -26.60
CA VAL A 552 -2.61 -21.74 -26.48
C VAL A 552 -2.83 -20.95 -27.76
N HIS A 553 -3.32 -19.71 -27.63
CA HIS A 553 -3.58 -18.78 -28.73
C HIS A 553 -2.81 -17.47 -28.52
N VAL A 554 -2.43 -16.79 -29.61
CA VAL A 554 -1.79 -15.46 -29.57
C VAL A 554 -2.65 -14.49 -30.36
N LYS A 555 -3.60 -13.86 -29.66
CA LYS A 555 -4.74 -13.18 -30.26
C LYS A 555 -4.69 -11.69 -30.02
N ASN A 556 -5.11 -10.90 -31.01
CA ASN A 556 -5.21 -9.45 -30.85
C ASN A 556 -6.39 -9.09 -29.93
N VAL A 557 -6.25 -8.03 -29.12
CA VAL A 557 -7.28 -7.63 -28.15
C VAL A 557 -8.55 -7.05 -28.82
N GLU A 558 -8.41 -6.40 -29.97
CA GLU A 558 -9.53 -5.88 -30.77
C GLU A 558 -10.22 -7.00 -31.58
N GLU A 559 -9.46 -7.91 -32.20
CA GLU A 559 -10.01 -9.15 -32.80
C GLU A 559 -10.82 -9.99 -31.78
N LEU A 560 -10.30 -10.15 -30.55
CA LEU A 560 -10.99 -10.86 -29.47
C LEU A 560 -12.30 -10.17 -29.06
N PHE A 561 -12.34 -8.83 -29.10
CA PHE A 561 -13.55 -8.06 -28.81
C PHE A 561 -14.58 -8.24 -29.93
N GLU A 562 -14.18 -8.08 -31.18
CA GLU A 562 -15.09 -8.19 -32.34
C GLU A 562 -15.73 -9.59 -32.46
N GLU A 563 -14.95 -10.66 -32.26
CA GLU A 563 -15.48 -12.04 -32.28
C GLU A 563 -16.54 -12.31 -31.19
N ASN A 564 -16.51 -11.57 -30.08
CA ASN A 564 -17.43 -11.75 -28.95
C ASN A 564 -18.48 -10.63 -28.84
N ALA A 565 -18.52 -9.67 -29.78
CA ALA A 565 -19.40 -8.50 -29.74
C ALA A 565 -20.91 -8.81 -29.76
N LYS A 566 -21.30 -10.07 -30.03
CA LYS A 566 -22.65 -10.61 -29.78
C LYS A 566 -23.07 -10.61 -28.30
N HIS A 567 -22.11 -10.44 -27.39
CA HIS A 567 -22.29 -10.36 -25.94
C HIS A 567 -21.93 -8.95 -25.41
N LEU A 568 -21.97 -7.93 -26.28
CA LEU A 568 -21.68 -6.55 -25.93
C LEU A 568 -22.74 -5.97 -24.98
N ILE A 569 -22.25 -5.31 -23.93
CA ILE A 569 -22.99 -4.46 -23.00
C ILE A 569 -22.41 -3.04 -23.14
N GLU A 570 -23.27 -2.03 -23.31
CA GLU A 570 -22.84 -0.63 -23.38
C GLU A 570 -23.03 0.06 -22.03
N CYS A 571 -21.95 0.62 -21.48
CA CYS A 571 -21.89 1.25 -20.16
C CYS A 571 -21.38 2.68 -20.31
N GLY A 572 -22.26 3.58 -20.80
CA GLY A 572 -21.90 4.95 -21.14
C GLY A 572 -20.88 5.01 -22.28
N GLU A 573 -19.73 5.65 -22.07
CA GLU A 573 -18.62 5.67 -23.06
C GLU A 573 -17.79 4.37 -23.10
N LYS A 574 -18.03 3.42 -22.18
CA LYS A 574 -17.39 2.11 -22.16
C LYS A 574 -18.24 1.07 -22.89
N GLN A 575 -17.58 0.14 -23.55
CA GLN A 575 -18.18 -1.07 -24.13
C GLN A 575 -17.56 -2.30 -23.47
N VAL A 576 -18.38 -3.18 -22.91
CA VAL A 576 -17.96 -4.34 -22.09
C VAL A 576 -18.45 -5.63 -22.73
N ILE A 577 -17.61 -6.67 -22.71
CA ILE A 577 -17.97 -8.03 -23.13
C ILE A 577 -17.63 -8.98 -21.99
N PRO A 578 -18.63 -9.65 -21.36
CA PRO A 578 -18.38 -10.82 -20.52
C PRO A 578 -17.74 -11.92 -21.37
N LEU A 579 -16.60 -12.44 -20.92
CA LEU A 579 -15.80 -13.41 -21.65
C LEU A 579 -15.80 -14.75 -20.92
N THR A 580 -16.23 -15.80 -21.62
CA THR A 580 -16.28 -17.18 -21.10
C THR A 580 -15.40 -18.09 -21.95
N GLY A 581 -14.79 -19.09 -21.33
CA GLY A 581 -13.97 -20.09 -22.01
C GLY A 581 -12.54 -19.66 -22.36
N TRP A 582 -12.07 -18.55 -21.76
CA TRP A 582 -10.75 -17.98 -22.00
C TRP A 582 -10.00 -17.72 -20.69
N ARG A 583 -8.74 -18.15 -20.64
CA ARG A 583 -7.77 -17.84 -19.59
C ARG A 583 -6.60 -17.08 -20.20
N CYS A 584 -6.08 -16.05 -19.55
CA CYS A 584 -4.88 -15.34 -19.98
C CYS A 584 -3.64 -15.79 -19.22
N LEU A 585 -2.47 -15.67 -19.85
CA LEU A 585 -1.19 -15.84 -19.18
C LEU A 585 -0.98 -14.68 -18.20
N SER A 586 -0.74 -14.99 -16.94
CA SER A 586 -0.62 -14.06 -15.82
C SER A 586 0.58 -14.42 -14.94
N VAL A 587 1.05 -13.48 -14.11
CA VAL A 587 2.14 -13.76 -13.15
C VAL A 587 1.70 -13.37 -11.75
N ASN A 588 1.71 -14.35 -10.87
CA ASN A 588 1.35 -14.19 -9.46
C ASN A 588 2.30 -13.18 -8.76
N PRO A 589 1.82 -12.03 -8.26
CA PRO A 589 2.69 -10.98 -7.73
C PRO A 589 3.57 -11.41 -6.54
N ALA A 590 3.06 -12.31 -5.70
CA ALA A 590 3.74 -12.80 -4.50
C ALA A 590 4.76 -13.91 -4.82
N SER A 591 4.35 -14.97 -5.53
CA SER A 591 5.23 -16.12 -5.80
C SER A 591 6.13 -15.96 -7.02
N LYS A 592 5.92 -14.92 -7.84
CA LYS A 592 6.54 -14.70 -9.17
C LYS A 592 6.32 -15.83 -10.20
N LYS A 593 5.51 -16.84 -9.89
CA LYS A 593 5.19 -17.93 -10.82
C LYS A 593 4.24 -17.45 -11.91
N THR A 594 4.44 -17.93 -13.12
CA THR A 594 3.47 -17.72 -14.21
C THR A 594 2.34 -18.73 -14.10
N GLU A 595 1.12 -18.28 -14.31
CA GLU A 595 -0.13 -19.03 -14.14
C GLU A 595 -1.13 -18.68 -15.26
N TRP A 596 -2.13 -19.55 -15.48
CA TRP A 596 -3.27 -19.25 -16.34
C TRP A 596 -4.44 -18.80 -15.46
N LYS A 597 -4.92 -17.57 -15.63
CA LYS A 597 -6.06 -17.02 -14.88
C LYS A 597 -7.23 -16.72 -15.80
N LYS A 598 -8.45 -16.92 -15.34
CA LYS A 598 -9.67 -16.67 -16.11
C LYS A 598 -9.77 -15.18 -16.45
N VAL A 599 -10.06 -14.89 -17.72
CA VAL A 599 -10.53 -13.56 -18.12
C VAL A 599 -12.04 -13.59 -17.93
N THR A 600 -12.60 -12.69 -17.12
CA THR A 600 -14.04 -12.62 -16.89
C THR A 600 -14.72 -11.62 -17.81
N GLU A 601 -14.04 -10.53 -18.14
CA GLU A 601 -14.57 -9.42 -18.94
C GLU A 601 -13.46 -8.81 -19.79
N LEU A 602 -13.84 -8.32 -20.97
CA LEU A 602 -13.02 -7.48 -21.83
C LEU A 602 -13.72 -6.14 -22.04
N ILE A 603 -13.06 -5.06 -21.64
CA ILE A 603 -13.61 -3.69 -21.61
C ILE A 603 -12.88 -2.86 -22.68
N ARG A 604 -13.58 -1.94 -23.36
CA ARG A 604 -12.94 -0.90 -24.17
C ARG A 604 -13.59 0.48 -24.00
N HIS A 605 -12.79 1.53 -24.15
CA HIS A 605 -13.25 2.93 -24.22
C HIS A 605 -12.38 3.75 -25.19
N LYS A 606 -12.86 4.89 -25.67
CA LYS A 606 -12.02 5.84 -26.43
C LYS A 606 -11.13 6.60 -25.45
N THR A 607 -9.89 6.91 -25.84
CA THR A 607 -8.97 7.64 -24.95
C THR A 607 -8.47 8.95 -25.54
N ASN A 608 -8.46 9.98 -24.70
CA ASN A 608 -7.72 11.23 -24.90
C ASN A 608 -6.40 11.24 -24.08
N LYS A 609 -6.15 10.18 -23.29
CA LYS A 609 -4.94 10.04 -22.44
C LYS A 609 -3.70 9.83 -23.31
N ARG A 610 -2.51 10.21 -22.82
CA ARG A 610 -1.27 10.01 -23.58
C ARG A 610 -0.91 8.53 -23.62
N VAL A 611 -0.70 7.97 -24.80
CA VAL A 611 -0.18 6.61 -24.95
C VAL A 611 1.33 6.60 -24.85
N TYR A 612 1.86 5.63 -24.10
CA TYR A 612 3.29 5.40 -23.93
C TYR A 612 3.69 4.04 -24.49
N ARG A 613 4.68 4.05 -25.40
CA ARG A 613 5.34 2.84 -25.88
C ARG A 613 6.52 2.50 -24.97
N VAL A 614 6.44 1.37 -24.29
CA VAL A 614 7.45 0.86 -23.36
C VAL A 614 8.19 -0.30 -24.04
N ASN A 615 9.42 -0.04 -24.47
CA ASN A 615 10.33 -1.03 -25.06
C ASN A 615 11.35 -1.50 -24.03
N GLN A 616 11.54 -2.80 -23.89
CA GLN A 616 12.67 -3.40 -23.17
C GLN A 616 13.41 -4.36 -24.11
N LYS A 617 14.57 -4.89 -23.71
CA LYS A 617 15.36 -5.77 -24.60
C LYS A 617 14.57 -7.00 -25.09
N PHE A 618 13.66 -7.54 -24.28
CA PHE A 618 12.93 -8.77 -24.58
C PHE A 618 11.54 -8.57 -25.18
N GLY A 619 10.96 -7.36 -25.10
CA GLY A 619 9.54 -7.11 -25.40
C GLY A 619 9.18 -5.64 -25.53
N GLU A 620 7.95 -5.38 -25.99
CA GLU A 620 7.45 -4.02 -26.23
C GLU A 620 5.93 -3.96 -26.05
N THR A 621 5.45 -2.98 -25.28
CA THR A 621 4.00 -2.76 -25.07
C THR A 621 3.59 -1.29 -25.23
N ARG A 622 2.29 -1.05 -25.45
CA ARG A 622 1.65 0.25 -25.62
C ARG A 622 0.45 0.36 -24.69
N VAL A 623 0.51 1.32 -23.77
CA VAL A 623 -0.49 1.50 -22.71
C VAL A 623 -0.74 2.98 -22.43
N THR A 624 -1.86 3.33 -21.80
CA THR A 624 -2.17 4.70 -21.38
C THR A 624 -1.24 5.17 -20.25
N GLU A 625 -1.06 6.49 -20.06
CA GLU A 625 -0.04 7.05 -19.14
C GLU A 625 -0.24 6.70 -17.66
N ASP A 626 -1.45 6.28 -17.32
CA ASP A 626 -1.92 5.81 -16.04
C ASP A 626 -1.87 4.28 -15.88
N HIS A 627 -1.78 3.47 -16.94
CA HIS A 627 -1.82 1.99 -16.83
C HIS A 627 -0.59 1.40 -16.11
N SER A 628 -0.79 0.46 -15.18
CA SER A 628 0.30 -0.14 -14.38
C SER A 628 1.01 -1.29 -15.11
N LEU A 629 2.35 -1.24 -15.16
CA LEU A 629 3.20 -2.37 -15.56
C LEU A 629 3.85 -2.98 -14.32
N MET A 630 4.15 -4.28 -14.34
CA MET A 630 4.91 -4.92 -13.27
C MET A 630 6.42 -4.84 -13.51
N ALA A 631 7.17 -4.42 -12.50
CA ALA A 631 8.62 -4.45 -12.44
C ALA A 631 9.12 -5.58 -11.55
N ASP A 632 10.11 -6.33 -12.04
CA ASP A 632 10.81 -7.36 -11.28
C ASP A 632 11.97 -6.74 -10.47
N THR A 633 11.92 -6.91 -9.16
CA THR A 633 12.92 -6.40 -8.21
C THR A 633 13.40 -7.52 -7.28
N PRO A 634 14.55 -7.38 -6.60
CA PRO A 634 15.02 -8.36 -5.61
C PRO A 634 13.99 -8.66 -4.51
N ASN A 635 13.11 -7.71 -4.18
CA ASN A 635 12.18 -7.79 -3.06
C ASN A 635 10.75 -8.23 -3.46
N GLY A 636 10.50 -8.54 -4.74
CA GLY A 636 9.16 -8.88 -5.24
C GLY A 636 8.87 -8.31 -6.63
N LEU A 637 7.65 -8.51 -7.15
CA LEU A 637 7.13 -7.69 -8.24
C LEU A 637 6.53 -6.40 -7.65
N VAL A 638 6.72 -5.28 -8.33
CA VAL A 638 6.18 -3.97 -7.92
C VAL A 638 5.59 -3.23 -9.11
N GLU A 639 4.47 -2.55 -8.91
CA GLU A 639 3.86 -1.72 -9.94
C GLU A 639 4.73 -0.51 -10.33
N VAL A 640 4.84 -0.24 -11.63
CA VAL A 640 5.46 0.95 -12.21
C VAL A 640 4.59 1.50 -13.34
N LYS A 641 4.14 2.76 -13.21
CA LYS A 641 3.48 3.48 -14.31
C LYS A 641 4.48 3.76 -15.46
N PRO A 642 4.04 3.90 -16.72
CA PRO A 642 4.89 3.68 -17.91
C PRO A 642 6.08 4.64 -17.99
N VAL A 643 5.87 5.92 -17.63
CA VAL A 643 6.91 6.95 -17.59
C VAL A 643 8.10 6.59 -16.67
N ASN A 644 7.86 5.79 -15.63
CA ASN A 644 8.89 5.38 -14.66
C ASN A 644 9.62 4.08 -15.07
N ALA A 645 9.06 3.29 -15.98
CA ALA A 645 9.61 2.00 -16.41
C ALA A 645 11.06 2.09 -16.91
N LYS A 646 11.52 3.26 -17.40
CA LYS A 646 12.92 3.55 -17.78
C LYS A 646 13.95 3.16 -16.70
N LYS A 647 13.58 3.21 -15.42
CA LYS A 647 14.47 2.95 -14.26
C LYS A 647 14.42 1.50 -13.76
N HIS A 648 13.57 0.64 -14.33
CA HIS A 648 13.29 -0.70 -13.80
C HIS A 648 13.39 -1.80 -14.87
N ARG A 649 13.66 -3.03 -14.42
CA ARG A 649 13.43 -4.23 -15.23
C ARG A 649 11.93 -4.57 -15.15
N LEU A 650 11.20 -4.65 -16.25
CA LEU A 650 9.84 -5.19 -16.20
C LEU A 650 9.86 -6.69 -15.90
N ALA A 651 8.79 -7.15 -15.26
CA ALA A 651 8.49 -8.57 -15.12
C ALA A 651 8.27 -9.20 -16.50
N GLN A 652 8.73 -10.44 -16.67
CA GLN A 652 8.55 -11.21 -17.87
C GLN A 652 7.93 -12.56 -17.53
N ALA A 653 6.77 -12.88 -18.10
CA ALA A 653 6.13 -14.17 -17.90
C ALA A 653 6.88 -15.31 -18.63
N GLU A 654 6.70 -16.52 -18.15
CA GLU A 654 7.15 -17.74 -18.82
C GLU A 654 6.01 -18.34 -19.63
N VAL A 655 6.21 -18.57 -20.94
CA VAL A 655 5.18 -19.19 -21.76
C VAL A 655 5.05 -20.65 -21.37
N LEU A 656 4.04 -20.93 -20.54
CA LEU A 656 3.66 -22.27 -20.12
C LEU A 656 3.34 -23.14 -21.33
N LYS A 657 3.70 -24.42 -21.26
CA LYS A 657 3.38 -25.41 -22.30
C LYS A 657 1.89 -25.77 -22.20
N ALA A 658 1.24 -25.89 -23.34
CA ALA A 658 -0.14 -26.39 -23.44
C ALA A 658 -0.22 -27.81 -22.86
N LYS A 659 -1.33 -28.15 -22.19
CA LYS A 659 -1.64 -29.55 -21.87
C LYS A 659 -2.36 -30.23 -23.03
N GLY A 660 -3.15 -29.48 -23.80
CA GLY A 660 -3.77 -29.93 -25.04
C GLY A 660 -2.76 -29.98 -26.19
N GLY A 661 -3.01 -30.86 -27.16
CA GLY A 661 -2.21 -31.00 -28.38
C GLY A 661 -3.11 -31.22 -29.60
N VAL A 662 -2.64 -30.78 -30.77
CA VAL A 662 -3.42 -30.90 -32.01
C VAL A 662 -3.01 -32.18 -32.77
N GLU A 663 -3.89 -33.17 -32.77
CA GLU A 663 -3.70 -34.44 -33.51
C GLU A 663 -3.88 -34.29 -35.03
N LYS A 664 -4.79 -33.42 -35.46
CA LYS A 664 -5.08 -33.16 -36.88
C LYS A 664 -5.59 -31.76 -37.11
N ILE A 665 -5.21 -31.16 -38.24
CA ILE A 665 -5.83 -29.94 -38.75
C ILE A 665 -7.03 -30.35 -39.59
N ASP A 666 -8.23 -29.85 -39.26
CA ASP A 666 -9.33 -29.76 -40.22
C ASP A 666 -9.25 -28.40 -40.94
N VAL A 667 -8.85 -28.43 -42.20
CA VAL A 667 -8.76 -27.24 -43.07
C VAL A 667 -10.15 -26.66 -43.37
N TYR A 668 -11.25 -27.40 -43.16
CA TYR A 668 -12.59 -26.82 -43.26
C TYR A 668 -12.85 -25.86 -42.10
N GLU A 669 -12.56 -26.26 -40.86
CA GLU A 669 -12.83 -25.46 -39.65
C GLU A 669 -12.05 -24.13 -39.62
N VAL A 670 -10.87 -24.07 -40.23
CA VAL A 670 -10.06 -22.83 -40.35
C VAL A 670 -10.58 -21.88 -41.44
N LEU A 671 -11.40 -22.37 -42.39
CA LEU A 671 -11.82 -21.61 -43.56
C LEU A 671 -13.32 -21.36 -43.65
N LYS A 672 -14.16 -22.16 -42.99
CA LYS A 672 -15.63 -22.24 -43.15
C LYS A 672 -16.35 -20.88 -43.17
N ASP A 673 -15.92 -19.94 -42.33
CA ASP A 673 -16.56 -18.63 -42.15
C ASP A 673 -16.23 -17.62 -43.27
N TYR A 674 -15.29 -17.96 -44.17
CA TYR A 674 -14.97 -17.11 -45.32
C TYR A 674 -15.99 -17.26 -46.46
N SER A 675 -16.61 -16.13 -46.83
CA SER A 675 -17.49 -16.02 -48.00
C SER A 675 -17.16 -14.79 -48.85
N GLU A 676 -17.53 -14.83 -50.13
CA GLU A 676 -17.25 -13.75 -51.09
C GLU A 676 -18.46 -13.52 -52.01
N LYS A 677 -19.08 -12.33 -51.92
CA LYS A 677 -20.14 -11.91 -52.83
C LYS A 677 -19.53 -11.37 -54.13
N THR A 678 -19.90 -11.90 -55.29
CA THR A 678 -19.49 -11.35 -56.60
C THR A 678 -20.65 -11.36 -57.59
N VAL A 679 -20.75 -10.32 -58.43
CA VAL A 679 -21.69 -10.28 -59.56
C VAL A 679 -21.16 -11.16 -60.71
N TYR A 680 -22.01 -12.01 -61.27
CA TYR A 680 -21.70 -12.86 -62.42
C TYR A 680 -22.88 -12.88 -63.41
N LYS A 681 -22.67 -12.38 -64.63
CA LYS A 681 -23.72 -12.14 -65.64
C LYS A 681 -24.92 -11.36 -65.08
N GLY A 682 -24.65 -10.23 -64.42
CA GLY A 682 -25.68 -9.38 -63.78
C GLY A 682 -26.19 -9.86 -62.42
N PHE A 683 -26.24 -11.17 -62.18
CA PHE A 683 -26.74 -11.73 -60.92
C PHE A 683 -25.69 -11.75 -59.81
N GLY A 684 -26.06 -11.30 -58.60
CA GLY A 684 -25.24 -11.46 -57.41
C GLY A 684 -25.18 -12.93 -56.97
N LYS A 685 -23.97 -13.45 -56.73
CA LYS A 685 -23.76 -14.81 -56.22
C LYS A 685 -22.79 -14.81 -55.03
N ILE A 686 -22.97 -15.73 -54.09
CA ILE A 686 -22.10 -15.90 -52.92
C ILE A 686 -21.23 -17.15 -53.10
N LYS A 687 -19.91 -17.00 -53.04
CA LYS A 687 -18.96 -18.11 -52.91
C LYS A 687 -18.84 -18.46 -51.43
N THR A 688 -18.90 -19.73 -51.10
CA THR A 688 -18.65 -20.22 -49.75
C THR A 688 -17.57 -21.30 -49.77
N ILE A 689 -16.96 -21.53 -48.61
CA ILE A 689 -16.11 -22.70 -48.37
C ILE A 689 -17.00 -23.94 -48.24
N LYS A 690 -16.55 -25.05 -48.83
CA LYS A 690 -17.30 -26.30 -48.96
C LYS A 690 -16.37 -27.48 -48.76
N CYS A 691 -16.88 -28.58 -48.25
CA CYS A 691 -16.11 -29.79 -47.99
C CYS A 691 -16.87 -31.07 -48.35
N ASN A 692 -16.15 -32.18 -48.38
CA ASN A 692 -16.68 -33.52 -48.17
C ASN A 692 -15.89 -34.19 -47.03
N SER A 693 -15.87 -35.52 -47.00
CA SER A 693 -15.05 -36.32 -46.06
C SER A 693 -13.55 -36.07 -46.18
N GLU A 694 -13.02 -35.81 -47.39
CA GLU A 694 -11.58 -35.78 -47.66
C GLU A 694 -11.01 -34.40 -48.00
N ARG A 695 -11.81 -33.51 -48.60
CA ARG A 695 -11.34 -32.33 -49.32
C ARG A 695 -12.15 -31.08 -49.00
N VAL A 696 -11.50 -29.92 -49.13
CA VAL A 696 -12.11 -28.59 -49.02
C VAL A 696 -11.91 -27.81 -50.32
N TRP A 697 -12.91 -27.05 -50.76
CA TRP A 697 -12.83 -26.15 -51.91
C TRP A 697 -13.61 -24.85 -51.68
N PHE A 698 -13.37 -23.86 -52.54
CA PHE A 698 -14.00 -22.55 -52.48
C PHE A 698 -14.68 -22.25 -53.82
N GLY A 699 -15.99 -21.99 -53.83
CA GLY A 699 -16.70 -21.68 -55.08
C GLY A 699 -18.22 -21.87 -55.03
N TRP A 700 -18.80 -21.94 -56.23
CA TRP A 700 -20.24 -22.03 -56.46
C TRP A 700 -20.81 -23.42 -56.14
N THR A 701 -22.12 -23.61 -56.28
CA THR A 701 -22.76 -24.94 -56.06
C THR A 701 -22.46 -25.90 -57.22
N ASN A 702 -22.52 -25.44 -58.47
CA ASN A 702 -22.42 -26.30 -59.66
C ASN A 702 -21.14 -26.01 -60.48
N GLN A 703 -20.01 -25.73 -59.82
CA GLN A 703 -18.74 -25.46 -60.51
C GLN A 703 -18.09 -26.78 -60.94
N LYS A 704 -17.97 -27.03 -62.27
CA LYS A 704 -17.15 -28.14 -62.78
C LYS A 704 -15.70 -28.01 -62.31
N ASN A 705 -15.14 -29.10 -61.79
CA ASN A 705 -13.74 -29.28 -61.39
C ASN A 705 -13.14 -28.13 -60.55
N PRO A 706 -13.65 -27.88 -59.32
CA PRO A 706 -13.07 -26.88 -58.44
C PRO A 706 -11.70 -27.32 -57.91
N VAL A 707 -10.81 -26.37 -57.64
CA VAL A 707 -9.56 -26.62 -56.92
C VAL A 707 -9.89 -27.10 -55.51
N LYS A 708 -9.26 -28.20 -55.08
CA LYS A 708 -9.44 -28.82 -53.76
C LYS A 708 -8.12 -28.85 -52.98
N VAL A 709 -8.20 -28.78 -51.66
CA VAL A 709 -7.11 -29.07 -50.71
C VAL A 709 -7.50 -30.26 -49.84
N LYS A 710 -6.55 -31.02 -49.27
CA LYS A 710 -6.84 -32.01 -48.22
C LYS A 710 -7.57 -31.33 -47.04
N ARG A 711 -8.63 -31.98 -46.54
CA ARG A 711 -9.42 -31.53 -45.38
C ARG A 711 -8.69 -31.84 -44.09
N PHE A 712 -8.58 -33.13 -43.77
CA PHE A 712 -7.87 -33.58 -42.58
C PHE A 712 -6.40 -33.79 -42.90
N ILE A 713 -5.54 -33.16 -42.09
CA ILE A 713 -4.07 -33.31 -42.14
C ILE A 713 -3.63 -33.69 -40.73
N GLY A 714 -3.50 -34.99 -40.47
CA GLY A 714 -3.00 -35.52 -39.20
C GLY A 714 -1.53 -35.18 -38.99
N ILE A 715 -1.11 -34.95 -37.74
CA ILE A 715 0.32 -34.82 -37.41
C ILE A 715 1.08 -36.10 -37.79
N GLU A 716 2.41 -36.03 -37.81
CA GLU A 716 3.30 -37.14 -38.17
C GLU A 716 3.27 -37.54 -39.67
N THR A 717 2.25 -37.11 -40.43
CA THR A 717 2.22 -37.24 -41.89
C THR A 717 3.24 -36.34 -42.59
N LYS A 718 3.71 -36.76 -43.77
CA LYS A 718 4.58 -35.95 -44.63
C LYS A 718 3.87 -34.66 -45.07
N GLU A 719 2.57 -34.73 -45.28
CA GLU A 719 1.66 -33.63 -45.58
C GLU A 719 1.60 -32.58 -44.48
N PHE A 720 1.65 -32.97 -43.20
CA PHE A 720 1.71 -32.02 -42.09
C PHE A 720 3.05 -31.28 -42.05
N GLU A 721 4.15 -31.94 -42.36
CA GLU A 721 5.42 -31.24 -42.54
C GLU A 721 5.41 -30.29 -43.75
N SER A 722 4.79 -30.70 -44.87
CA SER A 722 4.59 -29.85 -46.05
C SER A 722 3.75 -28.61 -45.71
N LEU A 723 2.68 -28.77 -44.93
CA LEU A 723 1.87 -27.68 -44.40
C LEU A 723 2.72 -26.71 -43.57
N CYS A 724 3.51 -27.22 -42.62
CA CYS A 724 4.41 -26.42 -41.79
C CYS A 724 5.46 -25.65 -42.64
N ARG A 725 6.02 -26.29 -43.67
CA ARG A 725 6.98 -25.66 -44.60
C ARG A 725 6.33 -24.54 -45.42
N LEU A 726 5.15 -24.78 -46.00
CA LEU A 726 4.40 -23.80 -46.79
C LEU A 726 3.98 -22.58 -45.97
N LEU A 727 3.37 -22.81 -44.81
CA LEU A 727 2.87 -21.73 -43.96
C LEU A 727 4.02 -20.90 -43.37
N GLY A 728 5.14 -21.54 -42.98
CA GLY A 728 6.34 -20.85 -42.54
C GLY A 728 6.95 -19.96 -43.64
N ALA A 729 7.10 -20.50 -44.85
CA ALA A 729 7.58 -19.74 -46.00
C ALA A 729 6.65 -18.57 -46.39
N TYR A 730 5.33 -18.79 -46.34
CA TYR A 730 4.33 -17.75 -46.63
C TYR A 730 4.21 -16.69 -45.52
N ALA A 731 4.48 -17.04 -44.27
CA ALA A 731 4.51 -16.08 -43.16
C ALA A 731 5.64 -15.04 -43.34
N ALA A 732 6.78 -15.46 -43.89
CA ALA A 732 7.89 -14.58 -44.25
C ALA A 732 7.66 -13.83 -45.58
N GLU A 733 7.67 -14.53 -46.72
CA GLU A 733 7.78 -13.96 -48.07
C GLU A 733 6.50 -14.14 -48.91
N GLY A 734 5.38 -14.46 -48.26
CA GLY A 734 4.11 -14.74 -48.92
C GLY A 734 3.20 -13.52 -49.10
N SER A 735 2.42 -13.51 -50.17
CA SER A 735 1.33 -12.55 -50.39
C SER A 735 0.13 -13.22 -51.06
N SER A 736 -1.08 -12.98 -50.56
CA SER A 736 -2.34 -13.44 -51.16
C SER A 736 -3.17 -12.30 -51.74
N SER A 737 -3.89 -12.60 -52.81
CA SER A 737 -4.72 -11.69 -53.59
C SER A 737 -6.17 -12.18 -53.59
N THR A 738 -7.01 -11.44 -52.88
CA THR A 738 -8.47 -11.63 -52.73
C THR A 738 -9.20 -10.38 -53.25
N ILE A 739 -10.53 -10.35 -53.21
CA ILE A 739 -11.34 -9.20 -53.64
C ILE A 739 -10.97 -7.89 -52.89
N GLU A 740 -10.45 -7.99 -51.66
CA GLU A 740 -9.97 -6.88 -50.82
C GLU A 740 -8.65 -6.23 -51.32
N THR A 741 -8.02 -6.80 -52.35
CA THR A 741 -6.67 -6.43 -52.80
C THR A 741 -6.51 -6.38 -54.33
N THR A 742 -7.43 -6.99 -55.10
CA THR A 742 -7.44 -6.88 -56.57
C THR A 742 -8.83 -7.19 -57.13
N ARG A 743 -9.15 -6.57 -58.28
CA ARG A 743 -10.42 -6.79 -59.00
C ARG A 743 -10.38 -7.92 -60.03
N SER A 744 -9.20 -8.52 -60.32
CA SER A 744 -9.04 -9.37 -61.53
C SER A 744 -8.14 -10.61 -61.43
N ARG A 745 -7.30 -10.78 -60.39
CA ARG A 745 -6.34 -11.92 -60.32
C ARG A 745 -6.22 -12.51 -58.92
N TYR A 746 -7.04 -13.51 -58.61
CA TYR A 746 -7.01 -14.19 -57.31
C TYR A 746 -5.95 -15.30 -57.26
N GLY A 747 -5.22 -15.37 -56.15
CA GLY A 747 -4.13 -16.34 -55.96
C GLY A 747 -3.25 -16.04 -54.76
N ALA A 748 -2.27 -16.90 -54.52
CA ALA A 748 -1.18 -16.65 -53.58
C ALA A 748 0.17 -16.75 -54.28
N SER A 749 1.20 -16.09 -53.73
CA SER A 749 2.57 -16.27 -54.18
C SER A 749 3.57 -16.17 -53.03
N ILE A 750 4.73 -16.81 -53.18
CA ILE A 750 5.87 -16.74 -52.27
C ILE A 750 7.11 -16.38 -53.09
N ALA A 751 7.86 -15.36 -52.66
CA ALA A 751 9.12 -14.97 -53.30
C ALA A 751 10.31 -15.79 -52.77
N GLY A 752 11.38 -15.94 -53.57
CA GLY A 752 12.60 -16.61 -53.12
C GLY A 752 13.56 -17.07 -54.23
N LYS A 753 14.50 -17.93 -53.84
CA LYS A 753 15.45 -18.58 -54.77
C LYS A 753 14.79 -19.80 -55.45
N ARG A 754 14.99 -19.96 -56.75
CA ARG A 754 14.35 -21.01 -57.59
C ARG A 754 14.32 -22.42 -56.95
N LYS A 755 15.48 -22.99 -56.61
CA LYS A 755 15.60 -24.34 -56.00
C LYS A 755 14.87 -24.51 -54.66
N TRP A 756 14.67 -23.42 -53.92
CA TRP A 756 13.91 -23.42 -52.66
C TRP A 756 12.39 -23.38 -52.92
N LEU A 757 11.97 -22.60 -53.91
CA LEU A 757 10.57 -22.53 -54.38
C LEU A 757 10.12 -23.83 -55.07
N GLU A 758 11.01 -24.51 -55.80
CA GLU A 758 10.75 -25.84 -56.41
C GLU A 758 10.53 -26.92 -55.33
N GLY A 759 11.12 -26.77 -54.14
CA GLY A 759 10.78 -27.58 -52.96
C GLY A 759 9.37 -27.28 -52.44
N LEU A 760 9.04 -25.99 -52.24
CA LEU A 760 7.70 -25.57 -51.81
C LEU A 760 6.61 -25.90 -52.83
N GLN A 761 6.94 -25.97 -54.13
CA GLN A 761 6.04 -26.44 -55.19
C GLN A 761 5.62 -27.90 -54.96
N LYS A 762 6.56 -28.77 -54.52
CA LYS A 762 6.25 -30.16 -54.15
C LYS A 762 5.44 -30.23 -52.87
N ASP A 763 5.78 -29.43 -51.85
CA ASP A 763 4.98 -29.33 -50.61
C ASP A 763 3.53 -28.90 -50.93
N TYR A 764 3.32 -27.98 -51.87
CA TYR A 764 1.99 -27.51 -52.30
C TYR A 764 1.19 -28.61 -53.02
N LEU A 765 1.81 -29.31 -53.97
CA LEU A 765 1.18 -30.39 -54.75
C LEU A 765 0.79 -31.61 -53.89
N ALA A 766 1.43 -31.82 -52.73
CA ALA A 766 1.01 -32.83 -51.77
C ALA A 766 -0.34 -32.53 -51.09
N LEU A 767 -0.75 -31.25 -51.04
CA LEU A 767 -1.98 -30.79 -50.38
C LEU A 767 -3.10 -30.41 -51.37
N PHE A 768 -2.75 -29.71 -52.46
CA PHE A 768 -3.70 -29.12 -53.42
C PHE A 768 -3.80 -29.89 -54.73
N THR A 769 -5.00 -29.94 -55.32
CA THR A 769 -5.25 -30.49 -56.66
C THR A 769 -4.98 -29.49 -57.81
N ALA A 770 -4.37 -28.34 -57.51
CA ALA A 770 -4.04 -27.31 -58.50
C ALA A 770 -2.57 -27.35 -58.90
N LYS A 771 -2.29 -26.96 -60.15
CA LYS A 771 -0.92 -26.67 -60.59
C LYS A 771 -0.44 -25.35 -59.96
N ALA A 772 0.81 -25.34 -59.49
CA ALA A 772 1.55 -24.15 -59.12
C ALA A 772 2.83 -24.07 -59.96
N GLY A 773 3.32 -22.87 -60.25
CA GLY A 773 4.49 -22.64 -61.11
C GLY A 773 5.55 -21.79 -60.44
N VAL A 774 6.82 -22.14 -60.60
CA VAL A 774 7.96 -21.30 -60.19
C VAL A 774 8.41 -20.49 -61.39
N ILE A 775 8.15 -19.18 -61.37
CA ILE A 775 8.47 -18.27 -62.49
C ILE A 775 9.48 -17.18 -62.06
N PRO A 776 10.30 -16.66 -62.98
CA PRO A 776 11.10 -15.46 -62.72
C PRO A 776 10.21 -14.21 -62.61
N SER A 777 10.73 -13.15 -62.00
CA SER A 777 10.09 -11.83 -61.98
C SER A 777 9.93 -11.27 -63.40
N GLN A 778 8.74 -10.75 -63.71
CA GLN A 778 8.46 -10.13 -65.02
C GLN A 778 9.18 -8.79 -65.23
N LYS A 779 9.72 -8.16 -64.19
CA LYS A 779 10.54 -6.96 -64.29
C LYS A 779 12.01 -7.37 -64.25
N LYS A 780 12.71 -7.39 -65.39
CA LYS A 780 14.14 -7.74 -65.46
C LYS A 780 15.04 -6.77 -64.66
N THR A 781 14.59 -5.52 -64.46
CA THR A 781 15.26 -4.50 -63.66
C THR A 781 14.28 -3.84 -62.68
N ARG A 782 14.79 -3.40 -61.52
CA ARG A 782 14.06 -2.56 -60.57
C ARG A 782 14.87 -1.34 -60.17
N HIS A 783 14.15 -0.24 -59.95
CA HIS A 783 14.68 1.04 -59.49
C HIS A 783 14.32 1.21 -58.00
N LEU A 784 15.31 1.06 -57.11
CA LEU A 784 15.16 1.32 -55.69
C LEU A 784 15.50 2.78 -55.39
N THR A 785 14.48 3.63 -55.38
CA THR A 785 14.61 5.04 -54.99
C THR A 785 14.49 5.21 -53.49
N TYR A 786 15.56 5.64 -52.82
CA TYR A 786 15.58 5.92 -51.37
C TYR A 786 16.25 7.26 -51.06
N ARG A 787 15.82 7.92 -49.97
CA ARG A 787 16.54 9.07 -49.42
C ARG A 787 17.70 8.58 -48.54
N THR A 788 18.86 9.18 -48.72
CA THR A 788 20.00 9.03 -47.80
C THR A 788 19.76 9.82 -46.51
N GLN A 789 20.59 9.62 -45.47
CA GLN A 789 20.49 10.40 -44.21
C GLN A 789 20.71 11.91 -44.40
N LYS A 790 21.32 12.35 -45.53
CA LYS A 790 21.44 13.76 -45.93
C LYS A 790 20.28 14.23 -46.84
N GLY A 791 19.13 13.57 -46.82
CA GLY A 791 17.92 13.95 -47.57
C GLY A 791 17.94 13.66 -49.09
N VAL A 792 19.12 13.56 -49.71
CA VAL A 792 19.31 13.30 -51.14
C VAL A 792 18.67 11.96 -51.55
N LYS A 793 17.78 11.99 -52.56
CA LYS A 793 17.28 10.79 -53.26
C LYS A 793 18.42 10.16 -54.06
N LYS A 794 18.70 8.87 -53.83
CA LYS A 794 19.45 8.01 -54.76
C LYS A 794 18.52 6.95 -55.32
N THR A 795 18.68 6.64 -56.61
CA THR A 795 17.98 5.56 -57.30
C THR A 795 19.00 4.51 -57.69
N VAL A 796 18.93 3.32 -57.09
CA VAL A 796 19.78 2.19 -57.46
C VAL A 796 19.02 1.30 -58.42
N VAL A 797 19.56 1.10 -59.63
CA VAL A 797 19.00 0.16 -60.61
C VAL A 797 19.70 -1.19 -60.44
N TYR A 798 18.94 -2.27 -60.29
CA TYR A 798 19.48 -3.61 -60.14
C TYR A 798 18.68 -4.63 -60.97
N LYS A 799 19.34 -5.72 -61.40
CA LYS A 799 18.67 -6.85 -62.05
C LYS A 799 17.88 -7.64 -61.02
N ASP A 800 16.64 -7.98 -61.32
CA ASP A 800 15.70 -8.61 -60.39
C ASP A 800 15.53 -10.10 -60.71
N ASP A 801 16.54 -10.88 -60.33
CA ASP A 801 16.59 -12.34 -60.54
C ASP A 801 15.66 -13.10 -59.58
N THR A 802 14.79 -12.40 -58.82
CA THR A 802 13.87 -13.03 -57.88
C THR A 802 12.87 -13.92 -58.61
N HIS A 803 12.70 -15.14 -58.09
CA HIS A 803 11.68 -16.06 -58.56
C HIS A 803 10.48 -16.03 -57.60
N LYS A 804 9.32 -16.47 -58.09
CA LYS A 804 8.10 -16.61 -57.29
C LYS A 804 7.42 -17.94 -57.58
N LEU A 805 7.05 -18.66 -56.50
CA LEU A 805 6.04 -19.71 -56.59
C LEU A 805 4.69 -19.01 -56.71
N GLN A 806 3.96 -19.25 -57.80
CA GLN A 806 2.60 -18.74 -58.03
C GLN A 806 1.56 -19.85 -57.93
N MET A 807 0.51 -19.58 -57.15
CA MET A 807 -0.61 -20.46 -56.84
C MET A 807 -1.89 -19.69 -57.21
N MET A 808 -2.14 -19.55 -58.51
CA MET A 808 -3.15 -18.64 -59.07
C MET A 808 -4.57 -19.21 -59.03
N ASN A 809 -5.10 -19.40 -57.82
CA ASN A 809 -6.50 -19.75 -57.59
C ASN A 809 -7.03 -19.16 -56.27
N SER A 810 -8.34 -18.91 -56.22
CA SER A 810 -8.99 -18.29 -55.05
C SER A 810 -8.88 -19.13 -53.77
N LEU A 811 -8.93 -20.46 -53.84
CA LEU A 811 -8.81 -21.31 -52.64
C LEU A 811 -7.45 -21.09 -51.95
N SER A 812 -6.36 -21.07 -52.71
CA SER A 812 -5.03 -20.78 -52.13
C SER A 812 -4.93 -19.35 -51.60
N ALA A 813 -5.57 -18.36 -52.23
CA ALA A 813 -5.61 -16.99 -51.69
C ALA A 813 -6.28 -16.93 -50.31
N VAL A 814 -7.43 -17.59 -50.16
CA VAL A 814 -8.20 -17.68 -48.90
C VAL A 814 -7.44 -18.51 -47.86
N PHE A 815 -6.96 -19.70 -48.22
CA PHE A 815 -6.18 -20.58 -47.34
C PHE A 815 -5.02 -19.84 -46.68
N PHE A 816 -4.16 -19.20 -47.47
CA PHE A 816 -3.01 -18.48 -46.94
C PHE A 816 -3.40 -17.17 -46.22
N LYS A 817 -4.53 -16.53 -46.55
CA LYS A 817 -5.09 -15.41 -45.76
C LYS A 817 -5.47 -15.88 -44.35
N MET A 818 -6.26 -16.94 -44.22
CA MET A 818 -6.80 -17.38 -42.92
C MET A 818 -5.70 -17.94 -41.99
N PHE A 819 -4.78 -18.76 -42.51
CA PHE A 819 -3.73 -19.37 -41.69
C PHE A 819 -2.62 -18.39 -41.24
N CYS A 820 -2.23 -17.41 -42.06
CA CYS A 820 -1.03 -16.59 -41.83
C CYS A 820 -1.21 -15.08 -42.07
N GLY A 821 -2.40 -14.62 -42.45
CA GLY A 821 -2.67 -13.23 -42.80
C GLY A 821 -2.25 -12.84 -44.23
N GLN A 822 -2.87 -11.77 -44.73
CA GLN A 822 -2.75 -11.36 -46.14
C GLN A 822 -1.67 -10.29 -46.38
N LYS A 823 -1.83 -9.10 -45.78
CA LYS A 823 -0.93 -7.95 -45.93
C LYS A 823 0.26 -8.08 -44.98
N SER A 824 1.43 -7.56 -45.33
CA SER A 824 2.67 -7.69 -44.53
C SER A 824 2.57 -7.17 -43.08
N ALA A 825 1.71 -6.19 -42.81
CA ALA A 825 1.42 -5.68 -41.46
C ALA A 825 0.39 -6.52 -40.68
N GLY A 826 -0.43 -7.32 -41.37
CA GLY A 826 -1.42 -8.23 -40.78
C GLY A 826 -1.00 -9.70 -40.89
N LYS A 827 0.30 -9.99 -40.94
CA LYS A 827 0.82 -11.37 -40.88
C LYS A 827 0.75 -11.89 -39.45
N LYS A 828 0.39 -13.17 -39.27
CA LYS A 828 0.56 -13.88 -37.98
C LYS A 828 1.11 -15.29 -38.18
N LEU A 829 1.50 -15.93 -37.07
CA LEU A 829 1.66 -17.38 -37.03
C LEU A 829 0.28 -18.04 -37.07
N PRO A 830 0.14 -19.23 -37.67
CA PRO A 830 -1.04 -20.07 -37.45
C PRO A 830 -1.12 -20.50 -35.99
N ASP A 831 -2.30 -20.36 -35.37
CA ASP A 831 -2.47 -20.61 -33.93
C ASP A 831 -2.21 -22.08 -33.53
N PHE A 832 -2.37 -23.03 -34.46
CA PHE A 832 -1.99 -24.43 -34.21
C PHE A 832 -0.48 -24.63 -33.96
N ILE A 833 0.39 -23.72 -34.39
CA ILE A 833 1.84 -23.85 -34.23
C ILE A 833 2.27 -23.80 -32.75
N TYR A 834 1.49 -23.18 -31.86
CA TYR A 834 1.76 -23.17 -30.41
C TYR A 834 1.43 -24.51 -29.72
N ASN A 835 0.74 -25.42 -30.41
CA ASN A 835 0.04 -26.57 -29.84
C ASN A 835 0.42 -27.90 -30.53
N VAL A 836 1.61 -27.95 -31.13
CA VAL A 836 2.14 -29.13 -31.84
C VAL A 836 3.58 -29.44 -31.40
N PRO A 837 4.02 -30.71 -31.48
CA PRO A 837 5.34 -31.13 -31.00
C PRO A 837 6.51 -30.29 -31.54
N LYS A 838 7.54 -30.14 -30.69
CA LYS A 838 8.76 -29.32 -30.93
C LYS A 838 9.41 -29.55 -32.30
N LYS A 839 9.31 -30.78 -32.86
CA LYS A 839 9.70 -31.12 -34.24
C LYS A 839 9.06 -30.17 -35.28
N TYR A 840 7.73 -30.02 -35.25
CA TYR A 840 6.98 -29.28 -36.26
C TYR A 840 7.10 -27.76 -36.09
N GLN A 841 7.17 -27.30 -34.83
CA GLN A 841 7.55 -25.92 -34.49
C GLN A 841 8.91 -25.53 -35.10
N LEU A 842 9.91 -26.41 -34.98
CA LEU A 842 11.24 -26.21 -35.59
C LEU A 842 11.22 -26.29 -37.12
N ILE A 843 10.38 -27.13 -37.73
CA ILE A 843 10.20 -27.17 -39.20
C ILE A 843 9.61 -25.85 -39.71
N PHE A 844 8.54 -25.36 -39.09
CA PHE A 844 7.92 -24.07 -39.43
C PHE A 844 8.90 -22.91 -39.27
N LEU A 845 9.53 -22.79 -38.09
CA LEU A 845 10.49 -21.72 -37.79
C LEU A 845 11.69 -21.75 -38.74
N LYS A 846 12.25 -22.94 -39.02
CA LYS A 846 13.33 -23.11 -39.99
C LYS A 846 12.94 -22.58 -41.37
N LYS A 847 11.72 -22.89 -41.85
CA LYS A 847 11.30 -22.49 -43.20
C LYS A 847 10.96 -21.00 -43.31
N LEU A 848 10.40 -20.40 -42.25
CA LEU A 848 10.21 -18.96 -42.11
C LEU A 848 11.57 -18.21 -42.21
N LEU A 849 12.57 -18.69 -41.47
CA LEU A 849 13.93 -18.10 -41.47
C LEU A 849 14.76 -18.39 -42.73
N GLU A 850 14.38 -19.37 -43.55
CA GLU A 850 14.95 -19.55 -44.88
C GLU A 850 14.37 -18.58 -45.92
N GLY A 851 13.11 -18.15 -45.76
CA GLY A 851 12.45 -17.20 -46.66
C GLY A 851 13.02 -15.78 -46.54
N ASP A 852 13.12 -15.26 -45.31
CA ASP A 852 13.61 -13.93 -44.94
C ASP A 852 15.03 -13.59 -45.45
N GLY A 853 15.82 -14.60 -45.86
CA GLY A 853 17.15 -14.42 -46.46
C GLY A 853 18.24 -13.87 -45.53
N SER A 854 17.91 -13.37 -44.33
CA SER A 854 18.85 -12.72 -43.38
C SER A 854 20.08 -13.56 -43.04
N ARG A 855 19.97 -14.89 -43.09
CA ARG A 855 21.09 -15.83 -42.92
C ARG A 855 22.24 -15.64 -43.92
N SER A 856 22.02 -15.06 -45.10
CA SER A 856 23.09 -14.76 -46.07
C SER A 856 23.65 -13.34 -46.01
N VAL A 857 23.25 -12.49 -45.05
CA VAL A 857 23.61 -11.06 -45.04
C VAL A 857 24.85 -10.75 -44.16
N ASN A 858 25.32 -11.72 -43.37
CA ASN A 858 26.35 -11.52 -42.33
C ASN A 858 27.77 -11.99 -42.73
N GLU A 859 28.19 -11.79 -43.98
CA GLU A 859 29.60 -11.95 -44.36
C GLU A 859 30.46 -10.81 -43.77
N ARG A 860 29.99 -9.56 -43.90
CA ARG A 860 30.68 -8.33 -43.44
C ARG A 860 30.82 -8.14 -41.91
N LEU A 861 30.42 -9.11 -41.08
CA LEU A 861 30.38 -8.97 -39.61
C LEU A 861 31.22 -10.00 -38.84
N GLY A 862 32.11 -10.75 -39.50
CA GLY A 862 33.12 -11.60 -38.83
C GLY A 862 32.63 -12.78 -38.00
N TYR A 863 31.31 -12.94 -37.77
CA TYR A 863 30.77 -14.02 -36.95
C TYR A 863 31.10 -15.42 -37.51
N SER A 864 31.47 -16.34 -36.61
CA SER A 864 31.78 -17.72 -36.95
C SER A 864 30.60 -18.47 -37.59
N ALA A 865 30.91 -19.48 -38.41
CA ALA A 865 29.91 -20.32 -39.05
C ALA A 865 28.99 -21.02 -38.03
N GLU A 866 29.50 -21.35 -36.85
CA GLU A 866 28.72 -21.96 -35.77
C GLU A 866 27.73 -20.98 -35.13
N TYR A 867 28.17 -19.74 -34.86
CA TYR A 867 27.27 -18.68 -34.36
C TYR A 867 26.14 -18.38 -35.36
N LYS A 868 26.46 -18.39 -36.66
CA LYS A 868 25.51 -18.24 -37.78
C LYS A 868 24.53 -19.42 -37.93
N LYS A 869 24.92 -20.64 -37.53
CA LYS A 869 24.00 -21.79 -37.42
C LYS A 869 23.03 -21.62 -36.22
N LYS A 870 23.55 -21.18 -35.07
CA LYS A 870 22.82 -21.13 -33.78
C LYS A 870 21.95 -19.88 -33.56
N ASN A 871 22.19 -18.75 -34.23
CA ASN A 871 21.47 -17.49 -34.00
C ASN A 871 20.91 -16.91 -35.32
N PHE A 872 19.86 -16.09 -35.23
CA PHE A 872 19.25 -15.41 -36.38
C PHE A 872 18.76 -14.00 -36.02
N LYS A 873 18.39 -13.22 -37.05
CA LYS A 873 17.83 -11.88 -36.92
C LYS A 873 16.73 -11.66 -37.97
N TYR A 874 15.49 -11.65 -37.53
CA TYR A 874 14.30 -11.50 -38.37
C TYR A 874 13.73 -10.08 -38.28
N THR A 875 13.11 -9.54 -39.34
CA THR A 875 12.49 -8.20 -39.32
C THR A 875 11.12 -8.22 -39.97
N THR A 876 10.09 -7.70 -39.28
CA THR A 876 8.71 -7.62 -39.78
C THR A 876 8.06 -6.29 -39.40
N ILE A 877 7.04 -5.88 -40.15
CA ILE A 877 6.18 -4.74 -39.80
C ILE A 877 4.89 -5.16 -39.08
N SER A 878 4.62 -6.47 -38.93
CA SER A 878 3.46 -6.97 -38.19
C SER A 878 3.77 -7.13 -36.69
N ALA A 879 2.91 -6.55 -35.85
CA ALA A 879 2.90 -6.79 -34.42
C ALA A 879 2.46 -8.23 -34.07
N GLY A 880 1.51 -8.80 -34.81
CA GLY A 880 1.06 -10.19 -34.59
C GLY A 880 2.13 -11.22 -34.94
N LEU A 881 2.93 -10.98 -35.99
CA LEU A 881 4.05 -11.85 -36.34
C LEU A 881 5.21 -11.70 -35.34
N ALA A 882 5.46 -10.50 -34.82
CA ALA A 882 6.47 -10.28 -33.78
C ALA A 882 6.08 -10.92 -32.44
N SER A 883 4.83 -10.74 -32.00
CA SER A 883 4.29 -11.34 -30.78
C SER A 883 4.23 -12.86 -30.89
N GLY A 884 3.72 -13.39 -32.01
CA GLY A 884 3.65 -14.84 -32.24
C GLY A 884 5.02 -15.51 -32.29
N LEU A 885 6.00 -14.90 -32.97
CA LEU A 885 7.38 -15.38 -32.93
C LEU A 885 7.99 -15.30 -31.52
N SER A 886 7.64 -14.29 -30.72
CA SER A 886 8.09 -14.19 -29.32
C SER A 886 7.65 -15.40 -28.50
N VAL A 887 6.34 -15.69 -28.54
CA VAL A 887 5.71 -16.80 -27.81
C VAL A 887 6.31 -18.14 -28.25
N LEU A 888 6.41 -18.39 -29.56
CA LEU A 888 7.02 -19.61 -30.11
C LEU A 888 8.50 -19.76 -29.67
N LEU A 889 9.28 -18.67 -29.68
CA LEU A 889 10.67 -18.73 -29.24
C LEU A 889 10.80 -19.01 -27.74
N ARG A 890 9.87 -18.58 -26.87
CA ARG A 890 9.86 -18.99 -25.46
C ARG A 890 9.52 -20.47 -25.30
N GLN A 891 8.50 -20.99 -26.00
CA GLN A 891 8.16 -22.43 -25.97
C GLN A 891 9.32 -23.32 -26.43
N LEU A 892 10.12 -22.86 -27.38
CA LEU A 892 11.32 -23.53 -27.87
C LEU A 892 12.55 -23.39 -26.95
N GLU A 893 12.41 -22.70 -25.81
CA GLU A 893 13.49 -22.32 -24.87
C GLU A 893 14.59 -21.41 -25.50
N LEU A 894 14.26 -20.68 -26.57
CA LEU A 894 15.17 -19.83 -27.34
C LEU A 894 15.17 -18.37 -26.86
N ASN A 895 16.25 -18.00 -26.17
CA ASN A 895 16.49 -16.65 -25.68
C ASN A 895 16.64 -15.64 -26.84
N HIS A 896 15.75 -14.64 -26.84
CA HIS A 896 15.66 -13.65 -27.90
C HIS A 896 15.50 -12.23 -27.36
N SER A 897 15.55 -11.28 -28.29
CA SER A 897 15.35 -9.85 -28.06
C SER A 897 14.45 -9.28 -29.14
N ILE A 898 13.60 -8.33 -28.75
CA ILE A 898 12.65 -7.65 -29.63
C ILE A 898 12.95 -6.15 -29.55
N CYS A 899 12.96 -5.48 -30.69
CA CYS A 899 13.25 -4.07 -30.79
C CYS A 899 12.38 -3.44 -31.87
N TYR A 900 11.37 -2.65 -31.45
CA TYR A 900 10.62 -1.83 -32.39
C TYR A 900 11.47 -0.64 -32.85
N ARG A 901 11.40 -0.32 -34.14
CA ARG A 901 12.14 0.78 -34.78
C ARG A 901 11.13 1.77 -35.37
N PRO A 902 10.76 2.86 -34.66
CA PRO A 902 9.77 3.82 -35.14
C PRO A 902 10.09 4.38 -36.54
N SER A 903 11.36 4.71 -36.82
CA SER A 903 11.82 5.21 -38.12
C SER A 903 11.75 4.21 -39.28
N LYS A 904 11.38 2.95 -39.01
CA LYS A 904 11.07 1.93 -40.02
C LYS A 904 9.67 1.32 -39.87
N LYS A 905 8.90 1.74 -38.85
CA LYS A 905 7.66 1.10 -38.37
C LYS A 905 7.76 -0.44 -38.33
N ALA A 906 8.89 -0.96 -37.83
CA ALA A 906 9.24 -2.38 -37.93
C ALA A 906 9.81 -2.95 -36.63
N TYR A 907 9.43 -4.17 -36.31
CA TYR A 907 9.99 -5.02 -35.27
C TYR A 907 11.22 -5.75 -35.80
N THR A 908 12.33 -5.71 -35.06
CA THR A 908 13.50 -6.58 -35.27
C THR A 908 13.58 -7.58 -34.12
N LEU A 909 13.51 -8.88 -34.43
CA LEU A 909 13.76 -9.96 -33.49
C LEU A 909 15.20 -10.47 -33.68
N SER A 910 15.93 -10.76 -32.60
CA SER A 910 17.28 -11.35 -32.66
C SER A 910 17.50 -12.36 -31.53
N THR A 911 17.92 -13.58 -31.85
CA THR A 911 18.31 -14.58 -30.83
C THR A 911 19.75 -14.34 -30.35
N SER A 912 20.04 -14.72 -29.10
CA SER A 912 21.39 -14.58 -28.54
C SER A 912 21.68 -15.60 -27.44
N GLY A 913 22.74 -16.40 -27.60
CA GLY A 913 23.16 -17.43 -26.63
C GLY A 913 23.63 -16.95 -25.24
N LYS A 914 23.71 -15.63 -24.97
CA LYS A 914 23.94 -15.06 -23.63
C LYS A 914 23.09 -13.79 -23.43
N TYR A 915 22.37 -13.71 -22.32
CA TYR A 915 21.75 -12.44 -21.89
C TYR A 915 22.84 -11.46 -21.43
N ASN A 916 23.10 -10.41 -22.22
CA ASN A 916 23.85 -9.25 -21.74
C ASN A 916 23.16 -8.66 -20.50
N LYS A 917 23.88 -8.58 -19.37
CA LYS A 917 23.36 -8.15 -18.06
C LYS A 917 22.86 -6.70 -18.03
N ARG A 918 23.30 -5.84 -18.96
CA ARG A 918 22.79 -4.46 -19.08
C ARG A 918 21.43 -4.44 -19.78
N ILE A 919 20.36 -4.50 -18.99
CA ILE A 919 18.98 -4.32 -19.46
C ILE A 919 18.59 -2.85 -19.24
N GLN A 920 18.21 -2.16 -20.31
CA GLN A 920 17.73 -0.77 -20.28
C GLN A 920 16.34 -0.70 -20.90
N THR A 921 15.39 -0.11 -20.17
CA THR A 921 14.02 0.11 -20.63
C THR A 921 13.92 1.49 -21.27
N LYS A 922 13.31 1.57 -22.46
CA LYS A 922 13.11 2.79 -23.23
C LYS A 922 11.62 3.10 -23.29
N VAL A 923 11.26 4.33 -22.97
CA VAL A 923 9.86 4.78 -22.97
C VAL A 923 9.74 6.04 -23.81
N ALA A 924 8.82 6.01 -24.78
CA ALA A 924 8.46 7.12 -25.65
C ALA A 924 6.95 7.39 -25.53
N ARG A 925 6.55 8.67 -25.55
CA ARG A 925 5.15 9.06 -25.78
C ARG A 925 4.86 8.90 -27.27
N GLU A 926 3.67 8.43 -27.61
CA GLU A 926 3.18 8.40 -28.98
C GLU A 926 1.76 8.99 -29.02
N GLU A 927 1.41 9.60 -30.15
CA GLU A 927 0.02 9.97 -30.45
C GLU A 927 -0.78 8.71 -30.78
N TYR A 928 -2.04 8.70 -30.37
CA TYR A 928 -2.99 7.61 -30.57
C TYR A 928 -4.41 8.16 -30.45
N SER A 929 -5.24 7.88 -31.45
CA SER A 929 -6.67 8.23 -31.48
C SER A 929 -7.44 6.99 -31.89
N GLY A 930 -7.96 6.26 -30.90
CA GLY A 930 -8.58 4.95 -31.07
C GLY A 930 -9.06 4.36 -29.76
N TRP A 931 -9.60 3.14 -29.81
CA TRP A 931 -10.05 2.41 -28.64
C TRP A 931 -8.87 1.87 -27.83
N VAL A 932 -8.96 2.00 -26.51
CA VAL A 932 -8.09 1.31 -25.55
C VAL A 932 -8.90 0.29 -24.75
N TYR A 933 -8.22 -0.76 -24.32
CA TYR A 933 -8.81 -2.01 -23.83
C TYR A 933 -8.30 -2.33 -22.43
N ASP A 934 -9.14 -2.93 -21.60
CA ASP A 934 -8.80 -3.41 -20.26
C ASP A 934 -9.39 -4.82 -20.02
N LEU A 935 -8.80 -5.58 -19.09
CA LEU A 935 -9.17 -6.97 -18.83
C LEU A 935 -9.44 -7.19 -17.35
N SER A 936 -10.65 -7.66 -17.03
CA SER A 936 -10.93 -8.24 -15.72
C SER A 936 -10.37 -9.66 -15.66
N VAL A 937 -9.38 -9.86 -14.78
CA VAL A 937 -8.66 -11.13 -14.60
C VAL A 937 -8.74 -11.57 -13.15
N GLU A 938 -9.09 -12.84 -12.96
CA GLU A 938 -9.35 -13.49 -11.68
C GLU A 938 -8.16 -13.42 -10.70
N ASP A 939 -8.46 -13.23 -9.41
CA ASP A 939 -7.58 -13.07 -8.24
C ASP A 939 -6.56 -11.90 -8.29
N ASN A 940 -5.66 -11.94 -9.26
CA ASN A 940 -4.43 -11.16 -9.27
C ASN A 940 -4.49 -9.90 -10.17
N HIS A 941 -5.53 -9.78 -11.02
CA HIS A 941 -5.76 -8.67 -11.96
C HIS A 941 -4.53 -8.31 -12.81
N ALA A 942 -3.71 -9.30 -13.12
CA ALA A 942 -2.52 -9.16 -13.95
C ALA A 942 -2.65 -9.98 -15.23
N PHE A 943 -2.21 -9.42 -16.35
CA PHE A 943 -2.18 -10.13 -17.65
C PHE A 943 -0.89 -9.80 -18.42
N THR A 944 -0.66 -10.54 -19.51
CA THR A 944 0.60 -10.56 -20.25
C THR A 944 0.44 -10.12 -21.71
N ASP A 945 1.16 -9.07 -22.11
CA ASP A 945 1.34 -8.70 -23.52
C ASP A 945 2.25 -9.73 -24.22
N ALA A 946 1.74 -10.38 -25.26
CA ALA A 946 2.43 -11.42 -26.01
C ALA A 946 3.72 -10.94 -26.71
N CYS A 947 3.90 -9.64 -26.91
CA CYS A 947 5.12 -9.04 -27.46
C CYS A 947 6.26 -9.01 -26.42
N GLY A 948 6.83 -10.19 -26.15
CA GLY A 948 7.91 -10.39 -25.18
C GLY A 948 7.46 -10.67 -23.75
N GLN A 949 6.17 -10.91 -23.52
CA GLN A 949 5.60 -11.39 -22.26
C GLN A 949 5.72 -10.39 -21.10
N ILE A 950 5.43 -9.11 -21.35
CA ILE A 950 5.42 -8.05 -20.34
C ILE A 950 4.13 -8.14 -19.51
N VAL A 951 4.23 -8.00 -18.19
CA VAL A 951 3.11 -8.14 -17.23
C VAL A 951 2.54 -6.77 -16.80
N LEU A 952 1.22 -6.73 -16.62
CA LEU A 952 0.36 -5.54 -16.42
C LEU A 952 -0.52 -5.69 -15.15
N HIS A 953 -1.16 -4.63 -14.62
CA HIS A 953 -1.91 -4.65 -13.33
C HIS A 953 -2.85 -3.43 -13.11
N ASN A 954 -3.93 -3.56 -12.31
CA ASN A 954 -4.95 -2.50 -12.04
C ASN A 954 -5.25 -2.31 -10.51
N THR A 955 -6.16 -1.39 -10.07
CA THR A 955 -6.38 -1.05 -8.62
C THR A 955 -7.85 -0.75 -8.15
N ASP A 956 -8.13 -0.71 -6.82
CA ASP A 956 -9.47 -0.57 -6.19
C ASP A 956 -9.61 0.49 -5.02
N SER A 957 -10.74 1.23 -5.01
CA SER A 957 -11.29 2.25 -4.08
C SER A 957 -12.50 2.89 -4.80
N VAL A 958 -13.61 3.21 -4.13
CA VAL A 958 -14.83 3.70 -4.82
C VAL A 958 -15.01 5.22 -4.67
N MET A 959 -14.99 5.94 -5.79
CA MET A 959 -15.33 7.37 -5.87
C MET A 959 -16.20 7.57 -7.10
N MET A 960 -17.34 8.21 -6.93
CA MET A 960 -18.46 8.15 -7.86
C MET A 960 -18.96 9.56 -8.16
N GLN A 961 -19.35 9.81 -9.40
CA GLN A 961 -20.06 11.03 -9.79
C GLN A 961 -21.49 10.65 -10.14
N CYS A 962 -22.44 11.01 -9.26
CA CYS A 962 -23.85 10.62 -9.32
C CYS A 962 -24.73 11.51 -8.43
N GLY A 963 -26.06 11.39 -8.56
CA GLY A 963 -27.05 12.09 -7.75
C GLY A 963 -27.29 11.46 -6.38
N ASP A 964 -27.77 12.27 -5.43
CA ASP A 964 -27.96 11.89 -4.02
C ASP A 964 -28.89 10.68 -3.82
N GLU A 965 -30.04 10.66 -4.51
CA GLU A 965 -31.03 9.60 -4.40
C GLU A 965 -30.51 8.28 -4.99
N GLU A 966 -29.80 8.37 -6.13
CA GLU A 966 -29.17 7.23 -6.78
C GLU A 966 -28.07 6.62 -5.88
N ALA A 967 -27.27 7.49 -5.25
CA ALA A 967 -26.22 7.10 -4.31
C ALA A 967 -26.78 6.35 -3.09
N LEU A 968 -27.90 6.83 -2.52
CA LEU A 968 -28.57 6.18 -1.38
C LEU A 968 -29.23 4.85 -1.78
N ALA A 969 -29.88 4.80 -2.94
CA ALA A 969 -30.44 3.56 -3.49
C ALA A 969 -29.35 2.51 -3.76
N PHE A 970 -28.20 2.94 -4.28
CA PHE A 970 -27.02 2.10 -4.48
C PHE A 970 -26.45 1.58 -3.16
N GLN A 971 -26.24 2.46 -2.18
CA GLN A 971 -25.73 2.08 -0.85
C GLN A 971 -26.58 0.96 -0.23
N LYS A 972 -27.91 1.09 -0.30
CA LYS A 972 -28.84 0.06 0.18
C LYS A 972 -28.64 -1.26 -0.58
N LYS A 973 -28.68 -1.23 -1.92
CA LYS A 973 -28.49 -2.42 -2.77
C LYS A 973 -27.15 -3.14 -2.52
N ILE A 974 -26.09 -2.40 -2.19
CA ILE A 974 -24.81 -3.01 -1.79
C ILE A 974 -24.91 -3.66 -0.42
N ASN A 975 -25.44 -2.95 0.59
CA ASN A 975 -25.56 -3.47 1.95
C ASN A 975 -26.45 -4.72 2.04
N ASP A 976 -27.54 -4.77 1.27
CA ASP A 976 -28.40 -5.95 1.09
C ASP A 976 -27.65 -7.17 0.47
N SER A 977 -26.40 -6.99 0.00
CA SER A 977 -25.56 -8.02 -0.64
C SER A 977 -24.20 -8.26 0.03
N LEU A 978 -23.94 -7.63 1.19
CA LEU A 978 -22.71 -7.81 1.96
C LEU A 978 -22.90 -8.87 3.09
N PRO A 979 -21.82 -9.49 3.59
CA PRO A 979 -21.89 -10.38 4.76
C PRO A 979 -22.41 -9.69 6.02
N GLU A 980 -23.05 -10.44 6.93
CA GLU A 980 -23.53 -9.90 8.21
C GLU A 980 -22.41 -9.20 8.98
N GLY A 981 -22.64 -7.94 9.36
CA GLY A 981 -21.66 -7.09 10.06
C GLY A 981 -20.76 -6.24 9.17
N MET A 982 -20.78 -6.44 7.85
CA MET A 982 -20.20 -5.51 6.87
C MET A 982 -21.23 -4.47 6.41
N GLU A 983 -20.81 -3.21 6.26
CA GLU A 983 -21.66 -2.11 5.81
C GLU A 983 -20.82 -1.10 5.01
N LEU A 984 -21.36 -0.66 3.88
CA LEU A 984 -20.91 0.51 3.14
C LEU A 984 -21.59 1.74 3.78
N GLU A 985 -20.80 2.63 4.41
CA GLU A 985 -21.24 3.93 4.91
C GLU A 985 -20.99 4.99 3.81
N LEU A 986 -22.01 5.76 3.44
CA LEU A 986 -21.86 7.02 2.71
C LEU A 986 -21.09 8.01 3.60
N GLU A 987 -19.93 8.51 3.15
CA GLU A 987 -19.07 9.38 3.98
C GLU A 987 -19.54 10.84 3.95
N ASP A 988 -19.75 11.42 2.76
CA ASP A 988 -20.28 12.78 2.55
C ASP A 988 -20.58 13.04 1.05
N PHE A 989 -21.30 14.12 0.76
CA PHE A 989 -21.51 14.67 -0.58
C PHE A 989 -20.59 15.88 -0.83
N TYR A 990 -19.66 15.76 -1.79
CA TYR A 990 -18.70 16.82 -2.12
C TYR A 990 -19.13 17.58 -3.36
N SER A 991 -19.35 18.88 -3.23
CA SER A 991 -19.74 19.73 -4.37
C SER A 991 -18.61 19.86 -5.40
N ARG A 992 -17.35 19.92 -4.94
CA ARG A 992 -16.15 19.96 -5.77
C ARG A 992 -15.00 19.16 -5.17
N GLY A 993 -14.14 18.60 -6.02
CA GLY A 993 -12.93 17.87 -5.63
C GLY A 993 -11.77 18.08 -6.59
N ILE A 994 -10.55 18.07 -6.08
CA ILE A 994 -9.30 18.14 -6.87
C ILE A 994 -8.38 16.97 -6.52
N PHE A 995 -7.86 16.30 -7.55
CA PHE A 995 -6.99 15.13 -7.47
C PHE A 995 -5.62 15.43 -8.10
N VAL A 996 -4.55 14.80 -7.60
CA VAL A 996 -3.16 15.17 -7.92
C VAL A 996 -2.23 13.97 -8.03
N SER A 997 -1.40 13.94 -9.08
CA SER A 997 -0.41 12.88 -9.31
C SER A 997 0.89 13.03 -8.51
N LYS A 998 1.64 11.91 -8.39
CA LYS A 998 3.00 11.87 -7.80
C LYS A 998 4.05 12.01 -8.90
N LYS A 999 4.92 13.02 -8.82
CA LYS A 999 6.14 13.10 -9.65
C LYS A 999 7.34 12.44 -8.94
N GLN A 1000 8.16 11.76 -9.74
CA GLN A 1000 9.40 11.00 -9.44
C GLN A 1000 9.88 10.94 -7.97
N GLY A 1001 9.85 9.73 -7.40
CA GLY A 1001 10.46 9.39 -6.11
C GLY A 1001 9.96 8.04 -5.62
N GLY A 1002 10.83 7.25 -4.98
CA GLY A 1002 10.52 5.88 -4.55
C GLY A 1002 9.41 5.76 -3.49
N ALA A 1003 9.13 4.51 -3.10
CA ALA A 1003 8.21 4.08 -2.04
C ALA A 1003 6.75 4.59 -2.10
N GLY A 1004 5.81 3.66 -2.23
CA GLY A 1004 4.39 3.82 -1.91
C GLY A 1004 3.56 4.71 -2.85
N ALA A 1005 2.33 4.25 -3.10
CA ALA A 1005 1.21 5.12 -3.47
C ALA A 1005 0.84 5.97 -2.25
N LYS A 1006 0.60 7.27 -2.45
CA LYS A 1006 0.05 8.17 -1.43
C LYS A 1006 -1.14 8.92 -2.04
N LYS A 1007 -2.35 8.62 -1.55
CA LYS A 1007 -3.61 9.20 -2.07
C LYS A 1007 -3.58 10.73 -1.89
N LYS A 1008 -3.48 11.49 -2.98
CA LYS A 1008 -3.48 12.96 -2.97
C LYS A 1008 -4.77 13.51 -3.58
N TYR A 1009 -5.62 14.05 -2.71
CA TYR A 1009 -6.86 14.72 -3.11
C TYR A 1009 -7.31 15.72 -2.05
N ALA A 1010 -8.13 16.68 -2.45
CA ALA A 1010 -8.86 17.57 -1.57
C ALA A 1010 -10.29 17.76 -2.09
N LEU A 1011 -11.29 17.66 -1.22
CA LEU A 1011 -12.71 17.73 -1.55
C LEU A 1011 -13.38 18.79 -0.66
N ILE A 1012 -14.43 19.46 -1.13
CA ILE A 1012 -15.26 20.37 -0.31
C ILE A 1012 -16.70 19.87 -0.25
N ASN A 1013 -17.25 19.78 0.96
CA ASN A 1013 -18.65 19.36 1.16
C ASN A 1013 -19.62 20.55 1.06
N ARG A 1014 -20.93 20.29 1.06
CA ARG A 1014 -21.97 21.33 0.94
C ARG A 1014 -21.99 22.34 2.09
N GLU A 1015 -21.41 21.99 3.25
CA GLU A 1015 -21.22 22.91 4.39
C GLU A 1015 -19.94 23.77 4.26
N GLY A 1016 -19.23 23.68 3.13
CA GLY A 1016 -17.98 24.41 2.89
C GLY A 1016 -16.75 23.82 3.61
N LYS A 1017 -16.87 22.64 4.24
CA LYS A 1017 -15.77 21.97 4.95
C LYS A 1017 -14.86 21.24 3.97
N ILE A 1018 -13.55 21.46 4.07
CA ILE A 1018 -12.56 20.91 3.13
C ILE A 1018 -11.85 19.68 3.73
N LYS A 1019 -12.01 18.53 3.08
CA LYS A 1019 -11.36 17.24 3.39
C LYS A 1019 -10.10 17.08 2.54
N ILE A 1020 -8.94 17.03 3.18
CA ILE A 1020 -7.64 16.93 2.51
C ILE A 1020 -6.96 15.59 2.83
N ARG A 1021 -6.28 14.97 1.85
CA ARG A 1021 -5.47 13.74 2.00
C ARG A 1021 -4.16 13.81 1.22
N GLY A 1022 -3.10 13.22 1.77
CA GLY A 1022 -1.79 13.01 1.15
C GLY A 1022 -0.92 14.23 0.83
N PHE A 1023 -1.48 15.44 0.88
CA PHE A 1023 -0.77 16.69 0.68
C PHE A 1023 0.20 17.04 1.83
N GLU A 1024 1.18 17.89 1.52
CA GLU A 1024 2.24 18.36 2.40
C GLU A 1024 1.71 19.13 3.62
N LEU A 1025 0.51 19.71 3.51
CA LEU A 1025 -0.32 20.28 4.58
C LEU A 1025 -0.31 19.54 5.93
N VAL A 1026 -0.31 18.20 5.92
CA VAL A 1026 -0.35 17.37 7.13
C VAL A 1026 1.03 16.76 7.50
N ARG A 1027 2.10 17.25 6.89
CA ARG A 1027 3.48 16.79 7.13
C ARG A 1027 4.24 17.78 8.01
N ARG A 1028 4.87 17.28 9.08
CA ARG A 1028 5.73 18.08 9.97
C ARG A 1028 7.06 18.48 9.33
N ASP A 1029 7.54 17.71 8.35
CA ASP A 1029 8.79 17.97 7.62
C ASP A 1029 8.65 19.03 6.50
N TRP A 1030 7.64 19.91 6.61
CA TRP A 1030 7.37 21.03 5.70
C TRP A 1030 7.11 22.31 6.51
N SER A 1031 7.66 23.44 6.06
CA SER A 1031 7.50 24.74 6.71
C SER A 1031 6.04 25.19 6.81
N ARG A 1032 5.72 26.06 7.78
CA ARG A 1032 4.36 26.57 8.00
C ARG A 1032 3.90 27.42 6.81
N ILE A 1033 4.79 28.23 6.22
CA ILE A 1033 4.51 29.01 4.99
C ILE A 1033 4.12 28.13 3.81
N ALA A 1034 4.82 27.02 3.56
CA ALA A 1034 4.50 26.10 2.47
C ALA A 1034 3.15 25.39 2.71
N ARG A 1035 2.83 25.06 3.96
CA ARG A 1035 1.54 24.48 4.35
C ARG A 1035 0.40 25.50 4.26
N GLN A 1036 0.57 26.73 4.71
CA GLN A 1036 -0.42 27.81 4.57
C GLN A 1036 -0.71 28.12 3.10
N THR A 1037 0.33 28.29 2.28
CA THR A 1037 0.20 28.53 0.84
C THR A 1037 -0.55 27.38 0.16
N GLN A 1038 -0.18 26.12 0.48
CA GLN A 1038 -0.87 24.95 -0.05
C GLN A 1038 -2.34 24.85 0.44
N ARG A 1039 -2.67 25.37 1.64
CA ARG A 1039 -4.08 25.48 2.08
C ARG A 1039 -4.84 26.48 1.22
N ARG A 1040 -4.30 27.70 1.10
CA ARG A 1040 -5.01 28.84 0.51
C ARG A 1040 -5.31 28.63 -0.96
N ILE A 1041 -4.41 28.01 -1.72
CA ILE A 1041 -4.72 27.61 -3.11
C ILE A 1041 -5.80 26.53 -3.20
N LEU A 1042 -5.85 25.56 -2.28
CA LEU A 1042 -6.91 24.56 -2.26
C LEU A 1042 -8.26 25.16 -1.83
N GLU A 1043 -8.26 26.14 -0.93
CA GLU A 1043 -9.44 26.91 -0.57
C GLU A 1043 -9.98 27.72 -1.75
N ILE A 1044 -9.13 28.46 -2.47
CA ILE A 1044 -9.51 29.21 -3.68
C ILE A 1044 -10.06 28.24 -4.75
N LEU A 1045 -9.33 27.17 -5.06
CA LEU A 1045 -9.71 26.23 -6.12
C LEU A 1045 -11.00 25.45 -5.81
N LEU A 1046 -11.26 25.11 -4.55
CA LEU A 1046 -12.46 24.36 -4.16
C LEU A 1046 -13.67 25.26 -3.91
N LYS A 1047 -13.50 26.45 -3.32
CA LYS A 1047 -14.62 27.37 -3.02
C LYS A 1047 -14.98 28.26 -4.21
N GLU A 1048 -13.99 28.75 -4.95
CA GLU A 1048 -14.16 29.77 -5.98
C GLU A 1048 -13.94 29.19 -7.39
N GLY A 1049 -13.02 28.23 -7.54
CA GLY A 1049 -12.58 27.71 -8.85
C GLY A 1049 -11.56 28.60 -9.56
N ASP A 1050 -11.16 29.72 -8.97
CA ASP A 1050 -10.30 30.74 -9.58
C ASP A 1050 -8.82 30.33 -9.60
N VAL A 1051 -8.41 29.64 -10.67
CA VAL A 1051 -7.00 29.24 -10.88
C VAL A 1051 -6.05 30.44 -11.03
N PRO A 1052 -6.37 31.51 -11.80
CA PRO A 1052 -5.57 32.74 -11.85
C PRO A 1052 -5.29 33.35 -10.46
N LYS A 1053 -6.29 33.44 -9.58
CA LYS A 1053 -6.15 33.94 -8.20
C LYS A 1053 -5.26 33.02 -7.36
N ALA A 1054 -5.41 31.70 -7.48
CA ALA A 1054 -4.53 30.73 -6.83
C ALA A 1054 -3.06 30.88 -7.27
N VAL A 1055 -2.81 31.18 -8.55
CA VAL A 1055 -1.46 31.48 -9.07
C VAL A 1055 -0.94 32.82 -8.57
N LYS A 1056 -1.79 33.86 -8.51
CA LYS A 1056 -1.43 35.19 -7.97
C LYS A 1056 -1.00 35.11 -6.50
N GLU A 1057 -1.70 34.31 -5.69
CA GLU A 1057 -1.37 34.06 -4.28
C GLU A 1057 0.04 33.45 -4.13
N VAL A 1058 0.39 32.44 -4.93
CA VAL A 1058 1.76 31.85 -4.91
C VAL A 1058 2.81 32.88 -5.30
N LYS A 1059 2.54 33.73 -6.32
CA LYS A 1059 3.48 34.78 -6.74
C LYS A 1059 3.73 35.82 -5.65
N ALA A 1060 2.71 36.17 -4.85
CA ALA A 1060 2.88 37.04 -3.69
C ALA A 1060 3.82 36.41 -2.65
N VAL A 1061 3.55 35.17 -2.22
CA VAL A 1061 4.39 34.45 -1.24
C VAL A 1061 5.84 34.28 -1.71
N VAL A 1062 6.07 33.97 -2.99
CA VAL A 1062 7.42 33.88 -3.57
C VAL A 1062 8.13 35.25 -3.58
N SER A 1063 7.39 36.34 -3.81
CA SER A 1063 7.95 37.69 -3.74
C SER A 1063 8.30 38.10 -2.30
N ASP A 1064 7.42 37.84 -1.33
CA ASP A 1064 7.68 38.20 0.07
C ASP A 1064 8.83 37.37 0.68
N LEU A 1065 8.98 36.10 0.29
CA LEU A 1065 10.17 35.29 0.60
C LEU A 1065 11.45 35.93 0.07
N LYS A 1066 11.49 36.30 -1.23
CA LYS A 1066 12.66 36.89 -1.87
C LYS A 1066 12.98 38.32 -1.39
N ASN A 1067 11.98 39.04 -0.88
CA ASN A 1067 12.13 40.37 -0.30
C ASN A 1067 12.46 40.36 1.21
N GLY A 1068 12.76 39.20 1.81
CA GLY A 1068 13.11 39.10 3.24
C GLY A 1068 11.96 39.27 4.23
N LYS A 1069 10.70 39.29 3.77
CA LYS A 1069 9.53 39.66 4.58
C LYS A 1069 8.87 38.50 5.33
N ALA A 1070 9.26 37.25 5.07
CA ALA A 1070 8.66 36.10 5.74
C ALA A 1070 9.22 35.95 7.17
N ALA A 1071 8.33 35.78 8.16
CA ALA A 1071 8.74 35.57 9.55
C ALA A 1071 9.43 34.20 9.71
N LEU A 1072 10.56 34.16 10.45
CA LEU A 1072 11.36 32.95 10.68
C LEU A 1072 10.54 31.79 11.27
N GLU A 1073 9.57 32.10 12.15
CA GLU A 1073 8.59 31.16 12.72
C GLU A 1073 7.85 30.35 11.65
N ASP A 1074 7.47 30.99 10.53
CA ASP A 1074 6.75 30.33 9.45
C ASP A 1074 7.64 29.46 8.56
N LEU A 1075 8.96 29.64 8.66
CA LEU A 1075 9.98 28.91 7.90
C LEU A 1075 10.48 27.64 8.61
N VAL A 1076 10.14 27.45 9.89
CA VAL A 1076 10.61 26.32 10.69
C VAL A 1076 10.19 24.97 10.10
N ILE A 1077 11.17 24.14 9.76
CA ILE A 1077 11.00 22.73 9.32
C ILE A 1077 11.18 21.83 10.54
N THR A 1078 10.24 20.92 10.79
CA THR A 1078 10.24 20.08 12.00
C THR A 1078 10.50 18.62 11.69
N THR A 1079 11.39 17.98 12.46
CA THR A 1079 11.66 16.55 12.36
C THR A 1079 12.00 15.94 13.72
N GLN A 1080 12.11 14.61 13.77
CA GLN A 1080 12.34 13.87 15.00
C GLN A 1080 13.59 13.01 14.85
N LEU A 1081 14.50 13.10 15.81
CA LEU A 1081 15.64 12.19 15.90
C LEU A 1081 15.15 10.74 16.13
N ARG A 1082 15.95 9.76 15.73
CA ARG A 1082 15.60 8.32 15.85
C ARG A 1082 16.74 7.44 16.40
N LYS A 1083 17.85 8.08 16.74
CA LYS A 1083 19.10 7.51 17.26
C LYS A 1083 19.87 8.60 18.02
N LYS A 1084 21.02 8.26 18.62
CA LYS A 1084 21.98 9.26 19.08
C LYS A 1084 22.57 10.00 17.88
N VAL A 1085 22.94 11.27 18.06
CA VAL A 1085 23.47 12.16 17.00
C VAL A 1085 24.71 11.58 16.31
N ASN A 1086 25.48 10.74 17.01
CA ASN A 1086 26.69 10.10 16.49
C ASN A 1086 26.41 8.79 15.71
N ASP A 1087 25.22 8.18 15.85
CA ASP A 1087 24.85 6.93 15.19
C ASP A 1087 24.26 7.14 13.77
N TYR A 1088 24.25 8.40 13.31
CA TYR A 1088 23.82 8.83 11.99
C TYR A 1088 24.99 8.76 11.01
N ALA A 1089 24.99 7.72 10.17
CA ALA A 1089 25.99 7.52 9.11
C ALA A 1089 25.95 8.57 7.97
N ILE A 1090 25.01 9.52 8.02
CA ILE A 1090 24.83 10.58 7.02
C ILE A 1090 24.68 11.92 7.75
N LYS A 1091 25.43 12.95 7.32
CA LYS A 1091 25.27 14.34 7.78
C LYS A 1091 24.02 14.97 7.17
N SER A 1092 22.83 14.66 7.69
CA SER A 1092 21.58 15.31 7.30
C SER A 1092 21.40 16.68 7.99
N PRO A 1093 20.52 17.57 7.49
CA PRO A 1093 20.27 18.90 8.06
C PRO A 1093 19.94 18.85 9.56
N GLU A 1094 19.08 17.92 9.98
CA GLU A 1094 18.73 17.77 11.39
C GLU A 1094 19.87 17.26 12.28
N VAL A 1095 20.85 16.55 11.71
CA VAL A 1095 22.06 16.12 12.46
C VAL A 1095 23.05 17.28 12.56
N HIS A 1096 23.12 18.16 11.55
CA HIS A 1096 23.97 19.33 11.58
C HIS A 1096 23.44 20.41 12.54
N ALA A 1097 22.17 20.79 12.43
CA ALA A 1097 21.53 21.78 13.29
C ALA A 1097 21.70 21.45 14.79
N VAL A 1098 21.66 20.16 15.14
CA VAL A 1098 21.86 19.67 16.51
C VAL A 1098 23.33 19.73 16.95
N LYS A 1099 24.29 19.59 16.04
CA LYS A 1099 25.72 19.78 16.34
C LYS A 1099 26.03 21.26 16.53
N HIS A 1100 25.61 22.10 15.58
CA HIS A 1100 25.70 23.55 15.68
C HIS A 1100 25.10 24.09 16.98
N ALA A 1101 23.91 23.61 17.38
CA ALA A 1101 23.31 23.99 18.66
C ALA A 1101 24.16 23.59 19.87
N ARG A 1102 24.66 22.33 19.90
CA ARG A 1102 25.54 21.83 20.97
C ARG A 1102 26.85 22.60 21.06
N GLU A 1103 27.40 23.04 19.92
CA GLU A 1103 28.58 23.90 19.84
C GLU A 1103 28.28 25.33 20.38
N HIS A 1104 27.04 25.78 20.26
CA HIS A 1104 26.51 27.03 20.87
C HIS A 1104 25.90 26.81 22.28
N GLY A 1105 26.22 25.72 22.97
CA GLY A 1105 25.76 25.41 24.33
C GLY A 1105 24.29 25.00 24.47
N VAL A 1106 23.41 25.43 23.57
CA VAL A 1106 22.02 24.98 23.48
C VAL A 1106 21.98 23.47 23.31
N LYS A 1107 21.38 22.78 24.34
CA LYS A 1107 20.13 20.27 24.97
C LYS A 1107 19.05 19.49 24.09
N VAL A 1108 19.55 18.75 23.09
CA VAL A 1108 18.74 17.96 22.17
C VAL A 1108 18.83 16.54 22.64
N GLU A 1109 17.77 16.15 23.34
CA GLU A 1109 17.56 14.80 23.85
C GLU A 1109 17.49 13.78 22.70
N GLU A 1110 17.78 12.54 23.03
CA GLU A 1110 17.72 11.46 22.07
C GLU A 1110 16.24 11.17 21.72
N ASN A 1111 15.92 11.20 20.43
CA ASN A 1111 14.56 11.15 19.88
C ASN A 1111 13.69 12.42 20.05
N ALA A 1112 14.29 13.55 20.43
CA ALA A 1112 13.62 14.85 20.47
C ALA A 1112 13.01 15.25 19.10
N VAL A 1113 11.92 16.03 19.15
CA VAL A 1113 11.33 16.70 17.99
C VAL A 1113 11.92 18.10 17.87
N ILE A 1114 12.92 18.27 17.01
CA ILE A 1114 13.54 19.57 16.75
C ILE A 1114 12.83 20.30 15.61
N GLY A 1115 13.05 21.62 15.51
CA GLY A 1115 12.86 22.30 14.23
C GLY A 1115 14.03 23.22 13.91
N TYR A 1116 14.32 23.39 12.63
CA TYR A 1116 15.43 24.18 12.12
C TYR A 1116 14.96 25.11 11.00
N VAL A 1117 15.72 26.18 10.78
CA VAL A 1117 15.65 27.05 9.61
C VAL A 1117 16.87 26.74 8.73
N VAL A 1118 16.73 26.92 7.42
CA VAL A 1118 17.86 26.87 6.49
C VAL A 1118 18.34 28.30 6.22
N THR A 1119 19.52 28.64 6.73
CA THR A 1119 20.14 29.97 6.69
C THR A 1119 21.00 30.17 5.43
N GLN A 1120 21.48 31.39 5.23
CA GLN A 1120 22.29 31.77 4.07
C GLN A 1120 23.73 31.23 4.16
N GLU A 1121 24.29 31.11 5.37
CA GLU A 1121 25.66 30.65 5.59
C GLU A 1121 25.81 29.11 5.52
N GLY A 1122 26.77 28.63 4.72
CA GLY A 1122 27.11 27.20 4.61
C GLY A 1122 27.24 26.73 3.16
N LYS A 1123 28.05 25.68 2.91
CA LYS A 1123 28.34 25.19 1.55
C LYS A 1123 27.34 24.14 1.05
N SER A 1124 26.58 23.54 1.97
CA SER A 1124 25.55 22.53 1.70
C SER A 1124 24.27 22.80 2.48
N ILE A 1125 23.15 22.23 2.03
CA ILE A 1125 21.84 22.32 2.71
C ILE A 1125 21.92 21.78 4.16
N SER A 1126 22.81 20.82 4.43
CA SER A 1126 23.03 20.36 5.80
C SER A 1126 23.76 21.40 6.65
N GLU A 1127 24.83 22.01 6.14
CA GLU A 1127 25.61 23.01 6.88
C GLU A 1127 24.79 24.29 7.16
N LYS A 1128 23.94 24.68 6.21
CA LYS A 1128 22.96 25.78 6.33
C LYS A 1128 21.84 25.52 7.35
N ALA A 1129 21.78 24.35 8.01
CA ALA A 1129 20.70 24.04 8.94
C ALA A 1129 21.07 24.47 10.37
N VAL A 1130 20.30 25.42 10.90
CA VAL A 1130 20.44 25.98 12.26
C VAL A 1130 19.13 25.77 13.02
N ILE A 1131 19.19 25.34 14.29
CA ILE A 1131 17.98 25.21 15.13
C ILE A 1131 17.25 26.56 15.17
N ALA A 1132 15.92 26.54 15.05
CA ALA A 1132 15.13 27.74 14.78
C ALA A 1132 15.33 28.85 15.83
N GLU A 1133 15.49 28.44 17.09
CA GLU A 1133 15.80 29.25 18.25
C GLU A 1133 17.16 30.00 18.16
N LEU A 1134 18.05 29.63 17.22
CA LEU A 1134 19.35 30.29 16.94
C LEU A 1134 19.42 30.95 15.55
N ALA A 1135 18.36 30.87 14.74
CA ALA A 1135 18.37 31.37 13.36
C ALA A 1135 18.11 32.89 13.31
N LYS A 1136 18.90 33.61 12.51
CA LYS A 1136 18.80 35.08 12.32
C LYS A 1136 18.35 35.49 10.92
N ASP A 1137 18.49 34.60 9.95
CA ASP A 1137 18.18 34.80 8.53
C ASP A 1137 17.57 33.53 7.92
N TYR A 1138 17.29 33.57 6.61
CA TYR A 1138 16.92 32.40 5.83
C TYR A 1138 17.40 32.45 4.38
N ASP A 1139 17.63 31.27 3.80
CA ASP A 1139 17.89 31.07 2.37
C ASP A 1139 16.55 31.09 1.60
N ALA A 1140 16.21 32.26 1.05
CA ALA A 1140 14.94 32.46 0.33
C ALA A 1140 14.77 31.51 -0.87
N ASP A 1141 15.85 31.18 -1.60
CA ASP A 1141 15.77 30.26 -2.75
C ASP A 1141 15.59 28.81 -2.32
N TYR A 1142 16.17 28.38 -1.20
CA TYR A 1142 15.82 27.10 -0.58
C TYR A 1142 14.31 27.04 -0.25
N TYR A 1143 13.75 28.07 0.38
CA TYR A 1143 12.33 28.06 0.74
C TYR A 1143 11.40 28.13 -0.49
N VAL A 1144 11.76 28.88 -1.54
CA VAL A 1144 11.02 28.89 -2.80
C VAL A 1144 11.11 27.54 -3.51
N GLU A 1145 12.32 27.05 -3.83
CA GLU A 1145 12.54 25.86 -4.65
C GLU A 1145 12.27 24.52 -3.94
N LYS A 1146 12.45 24.45 -2.61
CA LYS A 1146 12.41 23.18 -1.85
C LYS A 1146 11.18 23.04 -0.95
N GLN A 1147 10.52 24.14 -0.59
CA GLN A 1147 9.33 24.13 0.28
C GLN A 1147 8.06 24.63 -0.42
N VAL A 1148 8.01 25.88 -0.90
CA VAL A 1148 6.76 26.45 -1.46
C VAL A 1148 6.43 25.86 -2.83
N LEU A 1149 7.30 26.00 -3.83
CA LEU A 1149 7.03 25.51 -5.19
C LEU A 1149 6.72 24.00 -5.23
N PRO A 1150 7.46 23.11 -4.54
CA PRO A 1150 7.14 21.68 -4.55
C PRO A 1150 5.83 21.33 -3.85
N ALA A 1151 5.29 22.17 -2.96
CA ALA A 1151 3.97 21.95 -2.38
C ALA A 1151 2.86 22.34 -3.38
N VAL A 1152 2.97 23.49 -4.04
CA VAL A 1152 1.91 24.07 -4.88
C VAL A 1152 1.90 23.56 -6.33
N LEU A 1153 3.08 23.33 -6.95
CA LEU A 1153 3.19 22.89 -8.34
C LEU A 1153 2.54 21.53 -8.63
N LYS A 1154 2.34 20.69 -7.60
CA LYS A 1154 1.63 19.42 -7.75
C LYS A 1154 0.13 19.64 -7.98
N ILE A 1155 -0.43 20.73 -7.41
CA ILE A 1155 -1.84 21.11 -7.53
C ILE A 1155 -2.03 21.92 -8.82
N LEU A 1156 -1.25 23.00 -8.99
CA LEU A 1156 -1.36 23.88 -10.16
C LEU A 1156 -0.94 23.17 -11.47
N GLY A 1157 -0.03 22.19 -11.40
CA GLY A 1157 0.34 21.33 -12.52
C GLY A 1157 -0.69 20.26 -12.91
N ALA A 1158 -1.70 19.98 -12.06
CA ALA A 1158 -2.90 19.25 -12.47
C ALA A 1158 -3.88 20.17 -13.25
N LEU A 1159 -3.68 21.50 -13.17
CA LEU A 1159 -4.44 22.53 -13.86
C LEU A 1159 -3.65 23.18 -15.02
N GLY A 1160 -2.55 22.54 -15.45
CA GLY A 1160 -1.77 22.94 -16.61
C GLY A 1160 -0.60 23.91 -16.38
N TYR A 1161 -0.42 24.44 -15.17
CA TYR A 1161 0.64 25.42 -14.87
C TYR A 1161 1.96 24.77 -14.47
N ASP A 1162 3.09 25.25 -15.02
CA ASP A 1162 4.43 24.82 -14.65
C ASP A 1162 5.21 25.84 -13.79
N GLU A 1163 6.46 25.50 -13.46
CA GLU A 1163 7.34 26.30 -12.61
C GLU A 1163 7.69 27.67 -13.22
N LYS A 1164 7.75 27.77 -14.55
CA LYS A 1164 7.97 29.02 -15.28
C LYS A 1164 6.73 29.90 -15.29
N ASP A 1165 5.54 29.33 -15.37
CA ASP A 1165 4.28 30.11 -15.29
C ASP A 1165 4.15 30.81 -13.92
N ILE A 1166 4.77 30.25 -12.88
CA ILE A 1166 4.85 30.86 -11.54
C ILE A 1166 6.03 31.84 -11.44
N MET A 1167 7.22 31.48 -11.92
CA MET A 1167 8.46 32.27 -11.74
C MET A 1167 8.68 33.38 -12.79
N MET A 1168 7.98 33.34 -13.93
CA MET A 1168 8.06 34.29 -15.03
C MET A 1168 6.66 34.72 -15.51
N GLY A 1169 6.58 35.85 -16.22
CA GLY A 1169 5.30 36.42 -16.68
C GLY A 1169 4.95 36.03 -18.12
N GLY A 1170 3.94 35.17 -18.28
CA GLY A 1170 3.34 34.82 -19.57
C GLY A 1170 3.93 33.56 -20.23
N LYS A 1171 3.21 32.86 -21.12
CA LYS A 1171 1.94 33.22 -21.80
C LYS A 1171 0.84 32.18 -21.60
N GLN A 1172 -0.41 32.64 -21.61
CA GLN A 1172 -1.59 31.80 -21.82
C GLN A 1172 -1.47 31.03 -23.14
N LYS A 1173 -1.59 29.69 -23.10
CA LYS A 1173 -1.90 28.88 -24.29
C LYS A 1173 -3.39 28.98 -24.59
N GLY A 1174 -3.75 29.25 -25.84
CA GLY A 1174 -5.15 29.30 -26.27
C GLY A 1174 -5.79 27.92 -26.37
N LEU A 1175 -7.12 27.87 -26.45
CA LEU A 1175 -7.88 26.61 -26.55
C LEU A 1175 -7.63 25.80 -27.84
N GLY A 1176 -6.92 26.35 -28.83
CA GLY A 1176 -6.59 25.66 -30.09
C GLY A 1176 -5.29 24.85 -30.09
N ASP A 1177 -4.68 24.62 -28.92
CA ASP A 1177 -3.37 23.98 -28.74
C ASP A 1177 -3.48 22.56 -28.13
N TRP A 1178 -4.64 21.91 -28.33
CA TRP A 1178 -5.05 20.58 -27.84
C TRP A 1178 -5.44 19.64 -28.98
#